data_AF-A0A2V9JPX0-F1
#
_entry.id   AF-A0A2V9JPX0-F1
#
_cell.length_a   1.000
_cell.length_b   1.000
_cell.length_c   1.000
_cell.angle_alpha   90.00
_cell.angle_beta   90.00
_cell.angle_gamma   90.00
#
_symmetry.space_group_name_H-M   'P 1'
#
loop_
_entity.id
_entity.type
_entity.pdbx_description
1 polymer ?
#
loop_
_entity_poly.entity_id
_entity_poly.type
_entity_poly.pdbx_seq_one_letter_code
_entity_poly.pdbx_strand_id
1 'polypeptide(L)'
;MFAEGLPFPASVMPWKEGILVAAAPDVFYLADTDGDDRADQRRVVLTGFNPYNPQLRMNGMLYGIDNWIYAAYPKVGPSARHPEQFGRPGEPIHFPDHPEVPAVDISKLGTDLRFRPDLLKLEPASGNSQFGNALDARGNRFALWNSNHIRHPVIAYEYLARNPFQGVSSAMQFPSDHEDQSVVYPATVNPVFIHDSQVGMFTSACGNSVYTGGIFPERYGSAYFVCEPVHNLVHSDLLAPKGATFVARRAVEEAEFLASTDAWFKPVFTTTGPDGALYVVDYYRKYVEHPDYVPEEMEGKLNLREGEGRGRIYRIVHRSGQPFPRPRLKDASSAELVRALAHPNFWWRITAQRLLVDRRDESVVPALIELARRAPGAEARIHALWTLDGMGRLAPEVLLQSLSDPSPLVREHAIRLADRVDSEPIRKRLLGMSDDPDTRVLFQLACTLGRLPAEQSFEPLWHIAHRHIDDPWFQIAVLSSAAENATRWFRAVLLDREFTERESKPRQEFIERIAAIAGARQRNVEIAEILAFVERAAGENVPWLAASLRGLAEGVKRGAEQRPSLSAATELGLLRLVDHRSAKVGAAALDLLSATKVSDTAPMRAAVARAAGVARRPEAEIESRVQAVRLLAVDPTRSSIATLDSLLALKEPLRVQ
;
A
#
# COMPACT_ATOMS: atom_id res chain seq x y z
N MET A 1 26.05 -2.25 -24.98
CA MET A 1 26.62 -1.84 -23.68
C MET A 1 26.82 -3.03 -22.75
N PHE A 2 28.06 -3.24 -22.32
CA PHE A 2 28.56 -4.22 -21.36
C PHE A 2 29.08 -3.49 -20.12
N ALA A 3 28.82 -4.03 -18.94
CA ALA A 3 29.34 -3.51 -17.67
C ALA A 3 29.63 -4.66 -16.71
N GLU A 4 30.72 -4.54 -15.95
CA GLU A 4 31.18 -5.54 -14.98
C GLU A 4 31.38 -4.92 -13.58
N GLY A 5 31.68 -5.76 -12.59
CA GLY A 5 31.87 -5.31 -11.21
C GLY A 5 30.58 -4.78 -10.56
N LEU A 6 29.43 -5.36 -10.92
CA LEU A 6 28.14 -5.08 -10.31
C LEU A 6 27.83 -6.13 -9.24
N PRO A 7 27.62 -5.73 -7.97
CA PRO A 7 27.29 -6.67 -6.90
C PRO A 7 25.81 -7.06 -6.97
N PHE A 8 25.52 -8.27 -7.48
CA PHE A 8 24.15 -8.83 -7.52
C PHE A 8 23.13 -7.86 -8.16
N PRO A 9 23.20 -7.62 -9.48
CA PRO A 9 22.25 -6.74 -10.16
C PRO A 9 20.83 -7.33 -10.09
N ALA A 10 19.92 -6.58 -9.47
CA ALA A 10 18.54 -7.02 -9.20
C ALA A 10 17.49 -6.29 -10.06
N SER A 11 17.88 -5.20 -10.74
CA SER A 11 17.02 -4.51 -11.68
C SER A 11 17.83 -3.67 -12.66
N VAL A 12 17.32 -3.52 -13.88
CA VAL A 12 17.87 -2.65 -14.92
C VAL A 12 16.74 -1.93 -15.65
N MET A 13 16.91 -0.64 -15.93
CA MET A 13 16.00 0.11 -16.78
C MET A 13 16.73 1.15 -17.63
N PRO A 14 16.31 1.41 -18.87
CA PRO A 14 16.80 2.56 -19.63
C PRO A 14 16.52 3.88 -18.91
N TRP A 15 17.48 4.80 -18.92
CA TRP A 15 17.33 6.15 -18.34
C TRP A 15 18.26 7.14 -19.04
N LYS A 16 17.71 8.25 -19.56
CA LYS A 16 18.45 9.18 -20.42
C LYS A 16 19.18 8.42 -21.54
N GLU A 17 20.46 8.73 -21.77
CA GLU A 17 21.33 8.08 -22.75
C GLU A 17 21.93 6.74 -22.27
N GLY A 18 21.62 6.32 -21.04
CA GLY A 18 22.19 5.13 -20.42
C GLY A 18 21.15 4.23 -19.77
N ILE A 19 21.56 3.57 -18.69
CA ILE A 19 20.71 2.72 -17.86
C ILE A 19 20.89 3.03 -16.37
N LEU A 20 19.85 2.75 -15.60
CA LEU A 20 19.96 2.58 -14.15
C LEU A 20 20.07 1.10 -13.82
N VAL A 21 20.94 0.75 -12.89
CA VAL A 21 21.11 -0.61 -12.37
C VAL A 21 21.00 -0.60 -10.85
N ALA A 22 20.03 -1.33 -10.30
CA ALA A 22 19.95 -1.57 -8.86
C ALA A 22 20.85 -2.75 -8.49
N ALA A 23 21.87 -2.49 -7.68
CA ALA A 23 22.85 -3.46 -7.22
C ALA A 23 23.28 -3.03 -5.81
N ALA A 24 22.50 -3.47 -4.81
CA ALA A 24 22.64 -3.02 -3.43
C ALA A 24 24.11 -3.16 -2.94
N PRO A 25 24.67 -2.12 -2.28
CA PRO A 25 23.95 -1.04 -1.60
C PRO A 25 23.54 0.14 -2.48
N ASP A 26 23.83 0.08 -3.79
CA ASP A 26 23.75 1.23 -4.68
C ASP A 26 22.74 1.08 -5.83
N VAL A 27 22.31 2.21 -6.38
CA VAL A 27 21.75 2.32 -7.72
C VAL A 27 22.75 3.06 -8.59
N PHE A 28 23.25 2.41 -9.63
CA PHE A 28 24.21 2.98 -10.56
C PHE A 28 23.53 3.59 -11.78
N TYR A 29 24.01 4.73 -12.25
CA TYR A 29 23.85 5.17 -13.64
C TYR A 29 25.05 4.73 -14.45
N LEU A 30 24.81 4.02 -15.55
CA LEU A 30 25.82 3.54 -16.48
C LEU A 30 25.49 4.05 -17.89
N ALA A 31 26.49 4.54 -18.62
CA ALA A 31 26.33 4.96 -20.01
C ALA A 31 27.57 4.59 -20.84
N ASP A 32 27.33 4.41 -22.13
CA ASP A 32 28.32 4.24 -23.20
C ASP A 32 28.30 5.53 -24.03
N THR A 33 29.39 6.30 -23.99
CA THR A 33 29.49 7.61 -24.62
C THR A 33 30.39 7.68 -25.84
N ASP A 34 31.11 6.60 -26.15
CA ASP A 34 31.97 6.48 -27.34
C ASP A 34 31.47 5.46 -28.38
N GLY A 35 30.45 4.66 -28.03
CA GLY A 35 29.77 3.72 -28.90
C GLY A 35 30.49 2.38 -29.04
N ASP A 36 31.42 2.04 -28.13
CA ASP A 36 32.15 0.76 -28.13
C ASP A 36 31.36 -0.41 -27.51
N ASP A 37 30.10 -0.17 -27.15
CA ASP A 37 29.23 -1.10 -26.44
C ASP A 37 29.75 -1.46 -25.03
N ARG A 38 30.52 -0.60 -24.36
CA ARG A 38 30.94 -0.72 -22.97
C ARG A 38 30.58 0.52 -22.17
N ALA A 39 30.27 0.34 -20.89
CA ALA A 39 29.97 1.47 -20.02
C ALA A 39 31.27 2.18 -19.60
N ASP A 40 31.53 3.36 -20.16
CA ASP A 40 32.64 4.24 -19.78
C ASP A 40 32.25 5.23 -18.67
N GLN A 41 30.96 5.47 -18.47
CA GLN A 41 30.45 6.26 -17.33
C GLN A 41 29.81 5.37 -16.27
N ARG A 42 30.22 5.57 -15.01
CA ARG A 42 29.62 4.95 -13.83
C ARG A 42 29.47 5.96 -12.69
N ARG A 43 28.25 6.18 -12.23
CA ARG A 43 27.93 7.07 -11.10
C ARG A 43 26.94 6.41 -10.15
N VAL A 44 27.14 6.59 -8.84
CA VAL A 44 26.14 6.19 -7.83
C VAL A 44 25.05 7.25 -7.78
N VAL A 45 23.80 6.86 -8.05
CA VAL A 45 22.63 7.73 -8.02
C VAL A 45 21.98 7.72 -6.65
N LEU A 46 21.85 6.53 -6.04
CA LEU A 46 21.33 6.36 -4.68
C LEU A 46 22.17 5.32 -3.96
N THR A 47 22.29 5.44 -2.64
CA THR A 47 22.94 4.45 -1.78
C THR A 47 22.17 4.26 -0.48
N GLY A 48 22.59 3.29 0.34
CA GLY A 48 22.01 2.95 1.64
C GLY A 48 21.19 1.66 1.65
N PHE A 49 20.99 1.00 0.50
CA PHE A 49 20.20 -0.24 0.45
C PHE A 49 20.93 -1.40 1.14
N ASN A 50 20.18 -2.32 1.74
CA ASN A 50 20.76 -3.50 2.38
C ASN A 50 21.45 -4.43 1.35
N PRO A 51 22.78 -4.66 1.44
CA PRO A 51 23.52 -5.52 0.52
C PRO A 51 23.70 -6.96 1.03
N TYR A 52 23.08 -7.35 2.15
CA TYR A 52 23.38 -8.59 2.85
C TYR A 52 22.37 -9.70 2.57
N ASN A 53 21.07 -9.42 2.65
CA ASN A 53 20.03 -10.42 2.42
C ASN A 53 19.78 -10.64 0.91
N PRO A 54 20.08 -11.80 0.29
CA PRO A 54 19.89 -12.02 -1.15
C PRO A 54 18.42 -12.09 -1.60
N GLN A 55 17.47 -12.31 -0.69
CA GLN A 55 16.04 -12.39 -0.99
C GLN A 55 15.33 -11.03 -0.85
N LEU A 56 15.74 -10.21 0.12
CA LEU A 56 15.05 -8.97 0.51
C LEU A 56 15.88 -7.74 0.11
N ARG A 57 16.01 -7.49 -1.19
CA ARG A 57 16.76 -6.36 -1.77
C ARG A 57 15.89 -5.44 -2.59
N MET A 58 16.40 -4.23 -2.84
CA MET A 58 15.80 -3.35 -3.84
C MET A 58 15.80 -4.03 -5.21
N ASN A 59 14.65 -4.02 -5.87
CA ASN A 59 14.49 -4.62 -7.19
C ASN A 59 13.32 -3.98 -7.97
N GLY A 60 13.10 -4.43 -9.21
CA GLY A 60 11.90 -4.07 -9.98
C GLY A 60 11.71 -2.58 -10.24
N MET A 61 12.78 -1.85 -10.61
CA MET A 61 12.67 -0.45 -11.01
C MET A 61 11.77 -0.32 -12.24
N LEU A 62 10.81 0.60 -12.17
CA LEU A 62 9.89 0.89 -13.27
C LEU A 62 9.59 2.39 -13.37
N TYR A 63 9.35 2.87 -14.59
CA TYR A 63 8.96 4.27 -14.84
C TYR A 63 7.43 4.40 -14.83
N GLY A 64 6.91 5.18 -13.88
CA GLY A 64 5.49 5.46 -13.71
C GLY A 64 4.98 6.49 -14.70
N ILE A 65 3.66 6.45 -14.97
CA ILE A 65 2.99 7.46 -15.80
C ILE A 65 3.10 8.87 -15.21
N ASP A 66 3.36 8.97 -13.91
CA ASP A 66 3.57 10.23 -13.18
C ASP A 66 5.02 10.75 -13.24
N ASN A 67 5.84 10.17 -14.10
CA ASN A 67 7.25 10.49 -14.30
C ASN A 67 8.16 10.16 -13.11
N TRP A 68 7.70 9.33 -12.17
CA TRP A 68 8.51 8.80 -11.07
C TRP A 68 9.08 7.43 -11.39
N ILE A 69 10.27 7.13 -10.88
CA ILE A 69 10.79 5.77 -10.87
C ILE A 69 10.36 5.12 -9.56
N TYR A 70 9.66 3.98 -9.63
CA TYR A 70 9.28 3.18 -8.47
C TYR A 70 10.20 1.97 -8.35
N ALA A 71 10.48 1.54 -7.13
CA ALA A 71 11.24 0.33 -6.87
C ALA A 71 10.66 -0.43 -5.67
N ALA A 72 10.63 -1.77 -5.79
CA ALA A 72 10.28 -2.65 -4.69
C ALA A 72 11.39 -2.62 -3.65
N TYR A 73 11.04 -2.49 -2.37
CA TYR A 73 11.98 -2.67 -1.27
C TYR A 73 11.27 -3.29 -0.07
N PRO A 74 11.40 -4.62 0.12
CA PRO A 74 10.70 -5.27 1.21
C PRO A 74 11.31 -4.86 2.55
N LYS A 75 10.45 -4.74 3.56
CA LYS A 75 10.91 -4.63 4.95
C LYS A 75 11.75 -5.85 5.30
N VAL A 76 13.02 -5.63 5.60
CA VAL A 76 13.95 -6.69 6.02
C VAL A 76 13.64 -7.06 7.47
N GLY A 77 13.19 -8.30 7.70
CA GLY A 77 13.14 -8.89 9.03
C GLY A 77 14.51 -9.47 9.43
N PRO A 78 14.76 -9.71 10.72
CA PRO A 78 15.98 -10.42 11.13
C PRO A 78 15.97 -11.83 10.52
N SER A 79 17.11 -12.27 10.00
CA SER A 79 17.28 -13.68 9.66
C SER A 79 17.24 -14.51 10.94
N ALA A 80 16.43 -15.56 10.95
CA ALA A 80 16.25 -16.41 12.11
C ALA A 80 17.47 -17.30 12.37
N ARG A 81 18.16 -17.77 11.33
CA ARG A 81 19.31 -18.68 11.42
C ARG A 81 20.65 -17.98 11.26
N HIS A 82 20.73 -16.94 10.44
CA HIS A 82 21.97 -16.22 10.16
C HIS A 82 21.82 -14.68 10.36
N PRO A 83 21.47 -14.21 11.57
CA PRO A 83 21.19 -12.80 11.86
C PRO A 83 22.38 -11.87 11.57
N GLU A 84 23.62 -12.31 11.84
CA GLU A 84 24.82 -11.52 11.58
C GLU A 84 25.09 -11.34 10.08
N GLN A 85 24.71 -12.34 9.28
CA GLN A 85 24.99 -12.40 7.84
C GLN A 85 23.88 -11.77 6.99
N PHE A 86 22.60 -11.91 7.38
CA PHE A 86 21.46 -11.47 6.56
C PHE A 86 20.49 -10.52 7.28
N GLY A 87 20.65 -10.30 8.59
CA GLY A 87 19.75 -9.49 9.41
C GLY A 87 20.11 -8.02 9.57
N ARG A 88 21.26 -7.57 9.04
CA ARG A 88 21.69 -6.16 9.13
C ARG A 88 20.77 -5.28 8.27
N PRO A 89 20.12 -4.24 8.82
CA PRO A 89 19.31 -3.33 8.01
C PRO A 89 20.19 -2.49 7.08
N GLY A 90 19.56 -1.93 6.04
CA GLY A 90 20.19 -0.85 5.27
C GLY A 90 20.25 0.45 6.06
N GLU A 91 20.89 1.46 5.47
CA GLU A 91 20.92 2.83 5.98
C GLU A 91 19.76 3.65 5.35
N PRO A 92 19.43 4.84 5.91
CA PRO A 92 18.54 5.77 5.24
C PRO A 92 19.02 6.08 3.81
N ILE A 93 18.12 5.91 2.84
CA ILE A 93 18.44 6.04 1.41
C ILE A 93 18.68 7.51 1.09
N HIS A 94 19.74 7.82 0.33
CA HIS A 94 20.08 9.19 -0.02
C HIS A 94 20.84 9.28 -1.35
N PHE A 95 20.95 10.50 -1.88
CA PHE A 95 21.82 10.83 -3.00
C PHE A 95 23.23 11.13 -2.46
N PRO A 96 24.25 10.30 -2.72
CA PRO A 96 25.58 10.47 -2.10
C PRO A 96 26.27 11.78 -2.48
N ASP A 97 26.03 12.27 -3.71
CA ASP A 97 26.58 13.52 -4.20
C ASP A 97 25.76 14.76 -3.78
N HIS A 98 24.65 14.58 -3.06
CA HIS A 98 23.69 15.64 -2.70
C HIS A 98 23.21 15.52 -1.24
N PRO A 99 24.09 15.75 -0.25
CA PRO A 99 23.76 15.62 1.17
C PRO A 99 22.73 16.65 1.67
N GLU A 100 22.44 17.69 0.90
CA GLU A 100 21.39 18.67 1.17
C GLU A 100 19.97 18.08 0.99
N VAL A 101 19.85 16.98 0.24
CA VAL A 101 18.57 16.28 0.05
C VAL A 101 18.36 15.32 1.23
N PRO A 102 17.26 15.46 2.00
CA PRO A 102 17.02 14.61 3.16
C PRO A 102 16.98 13.12 2.80
N ALA A 103 17.67 12.31 3.59
CA ALA A 103 17.62 10.86 3.47
C ALA A 103 16.23 10.32 3.85
N VAL A 104 15.83 9.21 3.23
CA VAL A 104 14.53 8.55 3.46
C VAL A 104 14.74 7.17 4.07
N ASP A 105 14.22 6.97 5.28
CA ASP A 105 14.25 5.67 5.98
C ASP A 105 12.99 4.84 5.66
N ILE A 106 12.97 4.24 4.47
CA ILE A 106 11.87 3.34 4.06
C ILE A 106 11.86 2.02 4.83
N SER A 107 13.00 1.63 5.43
CA SER A 107 13.13 0.36 6.16
C SER A 107 12.24 0.31 7.41
N LYS A 108 12.18 1.42 8.15
CA LYS A 108 11.29 1.57 9.32
C LYS A 108 9.82 1.69 8.90
N LEU A 109 9.56 2.42 7.82
CA LEU A 109 8.21 2.66 7.31
C LEU A 109 7.57 1.39 6.73
N GLY A 110 8.38 0.43 6.26
CA GLY A 110 7.88 -0.75 5.55
C GLY A 110 7.20 -0.37 4.24
N THR A 111 7.79 0.59 3.53
CA THR A 111 7.30 1.12 2.26
C THR A 111 8.22 0.74 1.10
N ASP A 112 7.68 0.76 -0.13
CA ASP A 112 8.51 0.82 -1.33
C ASP A 112 9.13 2.22 -1.48
N LEU A 113 9.91 2.43 -2.55
CA LEU A 113 10.58 3.69 -2.85
C LEU A 113 10.09 4.29 -4.17
N ARG A 114 9.99 5.61 -4.24
CA ARG A 114 9.97 6.33 -5.51
C ARG A 114 11.00 7.46 -5.56
N PHE A 115 11.57 7.72 -6.73
CA PHE A 115 12.58 8.76 -6.91
C PHE A 115 12.59 9.37 -8.31
N ARG A 116 13.14 10.58 -8.43
CA ARG A 116 13.43 11.28 -9.69
C ARG A 116 14.86 11.80 -9.67
N PRO A 117 15.82 11.06 -10.26
CA PRO A 117 17.24 11.42 -10.23
C PRO A 117 17.56 12.78 -10.84
N ASP A 118 16.83 13.18 -11.87
CA ASP A 118 17.00 14.44 -12.60
C ASP A 118 16.53 15.67 -11.81
N LEU A 119 15.67 15.46 -10.81
CA LEU A 119 15.10 16.52 -9.98
C LEU A 119 15.45 16.37 -8.50
N LEU A 120 16.39 15.45 -8.19
CA LEU A 120 16.86 15.16 -6.84
C LEU A 120 15.72 14.93 -5.83
N LYS A 121 14.68 14.21 -6.26
CA LYS A 121 13.55 13.85 -5.39
C LYS A 121 13.61 12.39 -4.98
N LEU A 122 13.36 12.14 -3.71
CA LEU A 122 13.33 10.82 -3.10
C LEU A 122 12.20 10.78 -2.08
N GLU A 123 11.29 9.83 -2.22
CA GLU A 123 10.08 9.74 -1.39
C GLU A 123 9.71 8.28 -1.10
N PRO A 124 9.15 7.97 0.08
CA PRO A 124 8.51 6.68 0.32
C PRO A 124 7.30 6.51 -0.61
N ALA A 125 7.05 5.27 -1.05
CA ALA A 125 5.89 4.90 -1.84
C ALA A 125 5.08 3.82 -1.13
N SER A 126 3.76 4.03 -0.96
CA SER A 126 2.85 3.04 -0.39
C SER A 126 2.99 1.71 -1.10
N GLY A 127 3.39 0.67 -0.38
CA GLY A 127 3.76 -0.63 -0.95
C GLY A 127 4.70 -1.36 -0.01
N ASN A 128 4.93 -2.65 -0.21
CA ASN A 128 5.96 -3.43 0.50
C ASN A 128 6.16 -4.70 -0.32
N SER A 129 6.67 -4.53 -1.53
CA SER A 129 6.78 -5.62 -2.49
C SER A 129 8.07 -6.38 -2.25
N GLN A 130 8.00 -7.71 -2.20
CA GLN A 130 9.19 -8.55 -2.11
C GLN A 130 9.92 -8.61 -3.45
N PHE A 131 9.16 -8.78 -4.53
CA PHE A 131 9.70 -8.88 -5.87
C PHE A 131 8.83 -8.11 -6.86
N GLY A 132 9.43 -7.15 -7.54
CA GLY A 132 8.85 -6.46 -8.67
C GLY A 132 7.71 -5.52 -8.29
N ASN A 133 7.32 -4.77 -9.29
CA ASN A 133 6.05 -4.08 -9.34
C ASN A 133 5.53 -4.19 -10.77
N ALA A 134 4.23 -4.34 -10.93
CA ALA A 134 3.57 -4.26 -12.22
C ALA A 134 2.79 -2.95 -12.33
N LEU A 135 2.68 -2.42 -13.55
CA LEU A 135 1.76 -1.33 -13.88
C LEU A 135 0.73 -1.83 -14.88
N ASP A 136 -0.53 -1.46 -14.66
CA ASP A 136 -1.52 -1.50 -15.73
C ASP A 136 -1.38 -0.29 -16.67
N ALA A 137 -2.10 -0.31 -17.78
CA ALA A 137 -2.12 0.77 -18.76
C ALA A 137 -2.69 2.11 -18.22
N ARG A 138 -3.30 2.10 -17.02
CA ARG A 138 -3.89 3.23 -16.32
C ARG A 138 -2.95 3.79 -15.23
N GLY A 139 -1.79 3.17 -15.02
CA GLY A 139 -0.83 3.59 -14.00
C GLY A 139 -1.15 3.15 -12.57
N ASN A 140 -2.02 2.15 -12.39
CA ASN A 140 -2.17 1.46 -11.10
C ASN A 140 -0.98 0.52 -10.89
N ARG A 141 -0.48 0.47 -9.65
CA ARG A 141 0.67 -0.37 -9.28
C ARG A 141 0.21 -1.64 -8.60
N PHE A 142 0.82 -2.77 -8.93
CA PHE A 142 0.59 -4.05 -8.27
C PHE A 142 1.92 -4.57 -7.72
N ALA A 143 1.92 -4.84 -6.43
CA ALA A 143 3.02 -5.44 -5.69
C ALA A 143 2.74 -6.93 -5.47
N LEU A 144 3.74 -7.63 -4.94
CA LEU A 144 3.67 -9.06 -4.73
C LEU A 144 4.47 -9.44 -3.47
N TRP A 145 4.08 -10.56 -2.85
CA TRP A 145 4.82 -11.25 -1.80
C TRP A 145 4.88 -12.74 -2.15
N ASN A 146 5.91 -13.48 -1.76
CA ASN A 146 6.10 -14.87 -2.20
C ASN A 146 4.88 -15.79 -1.94
N SER A 147 4.17 -15.58 -0.84
CA SER A 147 2.96 -16.31 -0.46
C SER A 147 1.65 -15.60 -0.86
N ASN A 148 1.74 -14.44 -1.52
CA ASN A 148 0.60 -13.63 -1.93
C ASN A 148 0.88 -12.97 -3.29
N HIS A 149 0.39 -13.61 -4.34
CA HIS A 149 0.78 -13.34 -5.72
C HIS A 149 0.33 -11.98 -6.25
N ILE A 150 -0.63 -11.32 -5.61
CA ILE A 150 -1.09 -9.99 -6.01
C ILE A 150 -1.53 -9.12 -4.83
N ARG A 151 -0.98 -7.91 -4.78
CA ARG A 151 -1.32 -6.89 -3.79
C ARG A 151 -1.44 -5.52 -4.46
N HIS A 152 -2.46 -4.74 -4.10
CA HIS A 152 -2.68 -3.40 -4.66
C HIS A 152 -2.41 -2.33 -3.59
N PRO A 153 -1.41 -1.45 -3.74
CA PRO A 153 -1.26 -0.27 -2.91
C PRO A 153 -2.34 0.77 -3.27
N VAL A 154 -3.38 0.85 -2.46
CA VAL A 154 -4.63 1.55 -2.81
C VAL A 154 -4.51 3.07 -2.71
N ILE A 155 -3.79 3.57 -1.71
CA ILE A 155 -3.63 5.01 -1.45
C ILE A 155 -2.15 5.37 -1.48
N ALA A 156 -1.81 6.41 -2.24
CA ALA A 156 -0.45 6.94 -2.31
C ALA A 156 0.02 7.48 -0.93
N TYR A 157 1.32 7.33 -0.63
CA TYR A 157 1.86 7.54 0.72
C TYR A 157 1.66 8.99 1.20
N GLU A 158 1.81 9.95 0.30
CA GLU A 158 1.64 11.38 0.55
C GLU A 158 0.27 11.73 1.14
N TYR A 159 -0.79 11.00 0.77
CA TYR A 159 -2.12 11.23 1.34
C TYR A 159 -2.23 10.66 2.75
N LEU A 160 -1.64 9.50 3.01
CA LEU A 160 -1.64 8.87 4.34
C LEU A 160 -0.78 9.67 5.34
N ALA A 161 0.37 10.16 4.89
CA ALA A 161 1.31 10.93 5.71
C ALA A 161 0.70 12.24 6.26
N ARG A 162 -0.36 12.76 5.63
CA ARG A 162 -1.08 13.96 6.08
C ARG A 162 -1.77 13.76 7.44
N ASN A 163 -2.17 12.54 7.78
CA ASN A 163 -2.76 12.22 9.08
C ASN A 163 -2.00 11.08 9.78
N PRO A 164 -0.89 11.39 10.48
CA PRO A 164 -0.13 10.37 11.21
C PRO A 164 -0.94 9.75 12.36
N PHE A 165 -2.02 10.39 12.81
CA PHE A 165 -2.85 9.92 13.93
C PHE A 165 -3.87 8.85 13.54
N GLN A 166 -4.07 8.59 12.25
CA GLN A 166 -5.05 7.62 11.77
C GLN A 166 -4.65 6.16 12.01
N GLY A 167 -3.34 5.89 12.12
CA GLY A 167 -2.79 4.56 12.40
C GLY A 167 -3.09 3.51 11.33
N VAL A 168 -3.02 3.92 10.06
CA VAL A 168 -3.14 2.99 8.92
C VAL A 168 -1.91 2.08 8.91
N SER A 169 -2.10 0.79 9.23
CA SER A 169 -1.02 -0.20 9.33
C SER A 169 -0.48 -0.63 7.96
N SER A 170 -1.28 -0.52 6.91
CA SER A 170 -0.92 -0.89 5.54
C SER A 170 -1.82 -0.19 4.54
N ALA A 171 -1.24 0.26 3.43
CA ALA A 171 -1.97 0.78 2.26
C ALA A 171 -2.34 -0.34 1.26
N MET A 172 -2.08 -1.61 1.61
CA MET A 172 -2.19 -2.75 0.70
C MET A 172 -3.52 -3.46 0.82
N GLN A 173 -4.23 -3.60 -0.31
CA GLN A 173 -5.32 -4.55 -0.48
C GLN A 173 -4.79 -5.86 -1.06
N PHE A 174 -5.42 -6.97 -0.68
CA PHE A 174 -5.28 -8.28 -1.29
C PHE A 174 -6.46 -8.51 -2.24
N PRO A 175 -6.29 -8.42 -3.57
CA PRO A 175 -7.39 -8.47 -4.53
C PRO A 175 -7.88 -9.89 -4.90
N SER A 176 -7.11 -10.94 -4.61
CA SER A 176 -7.46 -12.32 -4.97
C SER A 176 -8.83 -12.72 -4.40
N ASP A 177 -9.67 -13.36 -5.22
CA ASP A 177 -10.93 -13.96 -4.79
C ASP A 177 -10.85 -15.47 -4.52
N HIS A 178 -9.68 -16.07 -4.69
CA HIS A 178 -9.42 -17.50 -4.54
C HIS A 178 -8.33 -17.76 -3.49
N GLU A 179 -8.59 -17.22 -2.30
CA GLU A 179 -7.84 -17.38 -1.04
C GLU A 179 -6.44 -16.72 -1.00
N ASP A 180 -5.96 -16.46 0.22
CA ASP A 180 -4.55 -16.13 0.48
C ASP A 180 -3.73 -17.42 0.41
N GLN A 181 -2.54 -17.40 -0.22
CA GLN A 181 -1.81 -18.61 -0.63
C GLN A 181 -2.61 -19.48 -1.61
N SER A 182 -3.09 -18.85 -2.69
CA SER A 182 -3.92 -19.47 -3.71
C SER A 182 -3.39 -20.82 -4.22
N VAL A 183 -4.32 -21.77 -4.39
CA VAL A 183 -4.06 -23.08 -5.01
C VAL A 183 -3.50 -22.87 -6.40
N VAL A 184 -2.52 -23.69 -6.78
CA VAL A 184 -1.92 -23.73 -8.12
C VAL A 184 -2.06 -25.12 -8.75
N TYR A 185 -2.07 -25.19 -10.08
CA TYR A 185 -2.32 -26.42 -10.84
C TYR A 185 -1.09 -26.82 -11.69
N PRO A 186 -0.03 -27.37 -11.08
CA PRO A 186 1.18 -27.75 -11.80
C PRO A 186 0.96 -28.95 -12.72
N ALA A 187 1.70 -28.99 -13.83
CA ALA A 187 1.76 -30.13 -14.76
C ALA A 187 3.08 -30.92 -14.65
N THR A 188 3.91 -30.59 -13.65
CA THR A 188 5.28 -31.09 -13.49
C THR A 188 5.33 -32.60 -13.31
N VAL A 189 6.22 -33.26 -14.05
CA VAL A 189 6.55 -34.68 -13.84
C VAL A 189 7.80 -34.76 -12.97
N ASN A 190 7.76 -35.54 -11.89
CA ASN A 190 8.84 -35.68 -10.89
C ASN A 190 9.29 -34.32 -10.31
N PRO A 191 8.40 -33.60 -9.60
CA PRO A 191 8.72 -32.27 -9.07
C PRO A 191 9.86 -32.34 -8.05
N VAL A 192 10.65 -31.26 -8.00
CA VAL A 192 11.76 -31.10 -7.07
C VAL A 192 11.36 -30.09 -6.00
N PHE A 193 11.07 -30.59 -4.80
CA PHE A 193 10.78 -29.78 -3.62
C PHE A 193 11.85 -29.99 -2.56
N ILE A 194 12.22 -28.91 -1.87
CA ILE A 194 13.09 -28.96 -0.68
C ILE A 194 12.24 -28.97 0.60
N HIS A 195 11.02 -28.44 0.51
CA HIS A 195 10.03 -28.38 1.59
C HIS A 195 8.75 -29.10 1.20
N ASP A 196 8.22 -29.89 2.13
CA ASP A 196 6.95 -30.61 1.96
C ASP A 196 5.75 -29.70 2.29
N SER A 197 6.01 -28.61 3.02
CA SER A 197 5.01 -27.60 3.36
C SER A 197 4.61 -26.80 2.12
N GLN A 198 3.30 -26.67 1.87
CA GLN A 198 2.71 -25.80 0.85
C GLN A 198 2.82 -26.28 -0.62
N VAL A 199 3.03 -27.57 -0.86
CA VAL A 199 2.85 -28.16 -2.20
C VAL A 199 1.42 -27.94 -2.69
N GLY A 200 1.27 -27.39 -3.89
CA GLY A 200 -0.03 -27.08 -4.50
C GLY A 200 -0.56 -25.67 -4.21
N MET A 201 0.23 -24.80 -3.57
CA MET A 201 -0.09 -23.39 -3.31
C MET A 201 1.08 -22.48 -3.70
N PHE A 202 0.86 -21.18 -3.84
CA PHE A 202 1.97 -20.22 -4.03
C PHE A 202 2.96 -20.24 -2.86
N THR A 203 4.24 -20.48 -3.16
CA THR A 203 5.34 -20.41 -2.17
C THR A 203 6.43 -19.44 -2.58
N SER A 204 6.52 -19.12 -3.88
CA SER A 204 7.65 -18.43 -4.49
C SER A 204 7.22 -17.39 -5.52
N ALA A 205 6.04 -16.80 -5.33
CA ALA A 205 5.47 -15.87 -6.29
C ALA A 205 6.50 -14.76 -6.61
N CYS A 206 6.76 -14.56 -7.89
CA CYS A 206 7.72 -13.58 -8.40
C CYS A 206 7.37 -13.18 -9.83
N GLY A 207 8.14 -12.29 -10.44
CA GLY A 207 8.03 -11.98 -11.87
C GLY A 207 6.62 -11.58 -12.32
N ASN A 208 6.10 -10.47 -11.80
CA ASN A 208 4.74 -10.03 -12.10
C ASN A 208 4.65 -8.99 -13.23
N SER A 209 3.58 -9.06 -14.03
CA SER A 209 3.25 -8.03 -15.03
C SER A 209 1.75 -7.99 -15.33
N VAL A 210 1.22 -6.82 -15.68
CA VAL A 210 -0.10 -6.71 -16.30
C VAL A 210 0.08 -6.69 -17.81
N TYR A 211 -0.72 -7.45 -18.54
CA TYR A 211 -0.67 -7.45 -19.99
C TYR A 211 -1.12 -6.10 -20.54
N THR A 212 -0.22 -5.45 -21.26
CA THR A 212 -0.47 -4.13 -21.86
C THR A 212 -0.05 -4.08 -23.33
N GLY A 213 0.03 -5.26 -23.95
CA GLY A 213 0.68 -5.47 -25.26
C GLY A 213 -0.22 -5.25 -26.45
N GLY A 214 -1.54 -5.24 -26.29
CA GLY A 214 -2.50 -4.87 -27.33
C GLY A 214 -2.68 -5.85 -28.49
N ILE A 215 -1.98 -7.00 -28.51
CA ILE A 215 -2.11 -8.02 -29.59
C ILE A 215 -2.82 -9.30 -29.12
N PHE A 216 -2.97 -9.52 -27.81
CA PHE A 216 -3.81 -10.61 -27.30
C PHE A 216 -5.28 -10.20 -27.39
N PRO A 217 -6.21 -11.18 -27.43
CA PRO A 217 -7.65 -10.91 -27.36
C PRO A 217 -8.04 -10.07 -26.14
N GLU A 218 -9.12 -9.31 -26.26
CA GLU A 218 -9.60 -8.35 -25.25
C GLU A 218 -9.73 -8.94 -23.84
N ARG A 219 -10.08 -10.23 -23.71
CA ARG A 219 -10.14 -10.92 -22.41
C ARG A 219 -8.83 -10.88 -21.62
N TYR A 220 -7.68 -10.71 -22.28
CA TYR A 220 -6.37 -10.57 -21.63
C TYR A 220 -5.98 -9.12 -21.38
N GLY A 221 -6.79 -8.13 -21.77
CA GLY A 221 -6.50 -6.71 -21.58
C GLY A 221 -6.38 -6.26 -20.12
N SER A 222 -6.83 -7.10 -19.18
CA SER A 222 -6.64 -6.94 -17.74
C SER A 222 -5.93 -8.13 -17.09
N ALA A 223 -5.26 -8.97 -17.89
CA ALA A 223 -4.57 -10.14 -17.37
C ALA A 223 -3.33 -9.73 -16.55
N TYR A 224 -3.27 -10.20 -15.32
CA TYR A 224 -2.11 -10.12 -14.45
C TYR A 224 -1.40 -11.47 -14.47
N PHE A 225 -0.13 -11.50 -14.87
CA PHE A 225 0.71 -12.69 -14.91
C PHE A 225 1.69 -12.69 -13.74
N VAL A 226 1.92 -13.87 -13.17
CA VAL A 226 2.85 -14.06 -12.06
C VAL A 226 3.54 -15.41 -12.20
N CYS A 227 4.86 -15.44 -11.99
CA CYS A 227 5.64 -16.66 -12.00
C CYS A 227 5.55 -17.37 -10.64
N GLU A 228 5.51 -18.70 -10.69
CA GLU A 228 5.68 -19.57 -9.53
C GLU A 228 6.74 -20.63 -9.87
N PRO A 229 8.03 -20.33 -9.60
CA PRO A 229 9.14 -21.19 -10.00
C PRO A 229 9.13 -22.54 -9.28
N VAL A 230 8.79 -22.60 -7.99
CA VAL A 230 8.78 -23.87 -7.26
C VAL A 230 7.87 -24.89 -7.93
N HIS A 231 6.70 -24.46 -8.41
CA HIS A 231 5.72 -25.30 -9.11
C HIS A 231 5.83 -25.25 -10.65
N ASN A 232 6.89 -24.66 -11.20
CA ASN A 232 7.21 -24.67 -12.64
C ASN A 232 6.11 -24.07 -13.55
N LEU A 233 5.47 -22.97 -13.13
CA LEU A 233 4.31 -22.41 -13.82
C LEU A 233 4.29 -20.89 -13.86
N VAL A 234 3.47 -20.36 -14.76
CA VAL A 234 3.02 -18.96 -14.80
C VAL A 234 1.51 -18.96 -14.63
N HIS A 235 1.07 -18.32 -13.57
CA HIS A 235 -0.33 -18.12 -13.24
C HIS A 235 -0.88 -16.84 -13.89
N SER A 236 -2.20 -16.77 -14.06
CA SER A 236 -2.87 -15.58 -14.57
C SER A 236 -4.21 -15.31 -13.90
N ASP A 237 -4.39 -14.06 -13.48
CA ASP A 237 -5.66 -13.49 -13.05
C ASP A 237 -6.18 -12.46 -14.04
N LEU A 238 -7.49 -12.21 -14.03
CA LEU A 238 -8.17 -11.11 -14.70
C LEU A 238 -8.59 -10.06 -13.67
N LEU A 239 -8.06 -8.86 -13.81
CA LEU A 239 -8.36 -7.75 -12.91
C LEU A 239 -9.67 -7.06 -13.30
N ALA A 240 -10.50 -6.78 -12.30
CA ALA A 240 -11.71 -5.97 -12.45
C ALA A 240 -11.81 -4.94 -11.30
N PRO A 241 -12.26 -3.70 -11.56
CA PRO A 241 -12.49 -2.72 -10.50
C PRO A 241 -13.51 -3.21 -9.46
N LYS A 242 -13.25 -2.91 -8.18
CA LYS A 242 -14.14 -3.17 -7.04
C LYS A 242 -13.94 -2.09 -5.97
N GLY A 243 -14.89 -1.17 -5.84
CA GLY A 243 -14.76 -0.04 -4.92
C GLY A 243 -13.55 0.84 -5.27
N ALA A 244 -12.75 1.19 -4.26
CA ALA A 244 -11.48 1.89 -4.42
C ALA A 244 -10.34 1.05 -5.04
N THR A 245 -10.54 -0.25 -5.22
CA THR A 245 -9.48 -1.22 -5.53
C THR A 245 -9.92 -2.17 -6.65
N PHE A 246 -9.37 -3.39 -6.66
CA PHE A 246 -9.64 -4.43 -7.65
C PHE A 246 -10.06 -5.73 -6.98
N VAL A 247 -10.64 -6.60 -7.80
CA VAL A 247 -10.71 -8.04 -7.57
C VAL A 247 -9.92 -8.73 -8.68
N ALA A 248 -9.15 -9.75 -8.33
CA ALA A 248 -8.37 -10.57 -9.22
C ALA A 248 -8.98 -11.97 -9.25
N ARG A 249 -9.43 -12.40 -10.44
CA ARG A 249 -10.10 -13.68 -10.66
C ARG A 249 -9.26 -14.58 -11.54
N ARG A 250 -9.19 -15.87 -11.26
CA ARG A 250 -8.45 -16.81 -12.12
C ARG A 250 -8.89 -16.68 -13.58
N ALA A 251 -7.92 -16.56 -14.48
CA ALA A 251 -8.20 -16.43 -15.90
C ALA A 251 -8.71 -17.74 -16.52
N VAL A 252 -8.37 -18.88 -15.90
CA VAL A 252 -8.83 -20.23 -16.22
C VAL A 252 -9.02 -20.99 -14.92
N GLU A 253 -10.17 -21.65 -14.77
CA GLU A 253 -10.46 -22.54 -13.64
C GLU A 253 -9.60 -23.80 -13.70
N GLU A 254 -9.07 -24.21 -12.55
CA GLU A 254 -8.31 -25.45 -12.36
C GLU A 254 -7.13 -25.67 -13.33
N ALA A 255 -6.58 -24.58 -13.85
CA ALA A 255 -5.44 -24.61 -14.77
C ALA A 255 -4.58 -23.35 -14.63
N GLU A 256 -3.39 -23.43 -15.22
CA GLU A 256 -2.45 -22.32 -15.28
C GLU A 256 -2.27 -21.82 -16.71
N PHE A 257 -1.89 -20.54 -16.85
CA PHE A 257 -1.63 -19.95 -18.16
C PHE A 257 -0.50 -20.68 -18.89
N LEU A 258 0.55 -21.06 -18.15
CA LEU A 258 1.64 -21.90 -18.62
C LEU A 258 2.08 -22.82 -17.48
N ALA A 259 2.03 -24.13 -17.69
CA ALA A 259 2.60 -25.12 -16.77
C ALA A 259 3.54 -26.05 -17.54
N SER A 260 4.74 -26.29 -16.99
CA SER A 260 5.76 -27.14 -17.61
C SER A 260 5.72 -28.55 -17.03
N THR A 261 6.03 -29.55 -17.86
CA THR A 261 6.31 -30.92 -17.38
C THR A 261 7.76 -31.08 -16.90
N ASP A 262 8.66 -30.16 -17.28
CA ASP A 262 10.06 -30.13 -16.85
C ASP A 262 10.20 -29.47 -15.47
N ALA A 263 10.63 -30.26 -14.47
CA ALA A 263 10.84 -29.80 -13.11
C ALA A 263 11.95 -28.74 -12.94
N TRP A 264 12.77 -28.49 -13.97
CA TRP A 264 13.83 -27.48 -13.96
C TRP A 264 13.42 -26.17 -14.64
N PHE A 265 12.24 -26.11 -15.28
CA PHE A 265 11.68 -24.86 -15.77
C PHE A 265 11.30 -23.97 -14.59
N LYS A 266 12.00 -22.88 -14.37
CA LYS A 266 11.78 -21.98 -13.24
C LYS A 266 11.53 -20.56 -13.76
N PRO A 267 10.30 -20.18 -14.08
CA PRO A 267 10.00 -18.84 -14.53
C PRO A 267 10.22 -17.85 -13.38
N VAL A 268 10.87 -16.72 -13.65
CA VAL A 268 11.24 -15.71 -12.62
C VAL A 268 10.90 -14.28 -13.01
N PHE A 269 10.54 -14.04 -14.28
CA PHE A 269 10.20 -12.71 -14.74
C PHE A 269 9.20 -12.77 -15.91
N THR A 270 8.23 -11.85 -15.90
CA THR A 270 7.34 -11.61 -17.03
C THR A 270 7.33 -10.13 -17.41
N THR A 271 7.19 -9.84 -18.69
CA THR A 271 6.97 -8.46 -19.16
C THR A 271 6.31 -8.42 -20.53
N THR A 272 5.64 -7.32 -20.85
CA THR A 272 5.13 -7.07 -22.20
C THR A 272 6.20 -6.37 -23.03
N GLY A 273 6.53 -6.94 -24.19
CA GLY A 273 7.50 -6.35 -25.12
C GLY A 273 6.90 -5.27 -26.03
N PRO A 274 7.76 -4.50 -26.73
CA PRO A 274 7.33 -3.46 -27.67
C PRO A 274 6.52 -4.01 -28.86
N ASP A 275 6.75 -5.26 -29.23
CA ASP A 275 6.01 -5.97 -30.28
C ASP A 275 4.65 -6.49 -29.81
N GLY A 276 4.29 -6.29 -28.55
CA GLY A 276 3.04 -6.71 -27.93
C GLY A 276 3.04 -8.13 -27.36
N ALA A 277 4.14 -8.89 -27.54
CA ALA A 277 4.26 -10.23 -27.00
C ALA A 277 4.46 -10.22 -25.48
N LEU A 278 4.02 -11.30 -24.81
CA LEU A 278 4.40 -11.57 -23.42
C LEU A 278 5.74 -12.31 -23.42
N TYR A 279 6.72 -11.78 -22.69
CA TYR A 279 8.02 -12.41 -22.50
C TYR A 279 8.07 -13.07 -21.13
N VAL A 280 8.60 -14.30 -21.07
CA VAL A 280 8.84 -15.05 -19.83
C VAL A 280 10.31 -15.43 -19.76
N VAL A 281 10.98 -15.10 -18.65
CA VAL A 281 12.35 -15.50 -18.38
C VAL A 281 12.34 -16.72 -17.47
N ASP A 282 12.97 -17.79 -17.93
CA ASP A 282 13.26 -19.00 -17.18
C ASP A 282 14.77 -19.03 -16.90
N TYR A 283 15.17 -18.87 -15.64
CA TYR A 283 16.60 -18.96 -15.26
C TYR A 283 17.13 -20.40 -15.16
N TYR A 284 16.26 -21.41 -15.35
CA TYR A 284 16.53 -22.84 -15.41
C TYR A 284 17.42 -23.39 -14.29
N ARG A 285 16.80 -23.78 -13.18
CA ARG A 285 17.48 -24.32 -12.00
C ARG A 285 16.78 -25.55 -11.48
N LYS A 286 17.56 -26.50 -10.96
CA LYS A 286 17.01 -27.66 -10.24
C LYS A 286 16.38 -27.26 -8.91
N TYR A 287 17.03 -26.34 -8.19
CA TYR A 287 16.63 -25.89 -6.85
C TYR A 287 16.36 -24.39 -6.84
N VAL A 288 15.41 -23.97 -6.00
CA VAL A 288 15.05 -22.57 -5.75
C VAL A 288 14.94 -22.41 -4.25
N GLU A 289 16.01 -21.97 -3.57
CA GLU A 289 15.95 -21.81 -2.11
C GLU A 289 16.97 -20.80 -1.57
N HIS A 290 16.58 -20.13 -0.50
CA HIS A 290 17.49 -19.33 0.30
C HIS A 290 18.19 -20.21 1.36
N PRO A 291 19.48 -19.99 1.68
CA PRO A 291 20.18 -20.79 2.69
C PRO A 291 19.44 -20.90 4.04
N ASP A 292 18.83 -19.80 4.52
CA ASP A 292 17.97 -19.78 5.74
C ASP A 292 16.76 -20.71 5.70
N TYR A 293 16.41 -21.31 4.56
CA TYR A 293 15.29 -22.25 4.45
C TYR A 293 15.74 -23.67 4.08
N VAL A 294 16.94 -23.88 3.54
CA VAL A 294 17.45 -25.25 3.30
C VAL A 294 17.48 -26.07 4.62
N PRO A 295 16.84 -27.25 4.69
CA PRO A 295 16.90 -28.12 5.87
C PRO A 295 18.33 -28.45 6.26
N GLU A 296 18.62 -28.47 7.56
CA GLU A 296 19.98 -28.65 8.11
C GLU A 296 20.65 -29.95 7.59
N GLU A 297 19.86 -31.01 7.41
CA GLU A 297 20.29 -32.28 6.85
C GLU A 297 20.70 -32.23 5.37
N MET A 298 20.29 -31.20 4.63
CA MET A 298 20.63 -30.98 3.21
C MET A 298 21.69 -29.90 3.01
N GLU A 299 22.07 -29.19 4.08
CA GLU A 299 23.02 -28.09 4.03
C GLU A 299 24.39 -28.56 3.50
N GLY A 300 24.95 -27.83 2.54
CA GLY A 300 26.21 -28.19 1.86
C GLY A 300 26.13 -29.40 0.92
N LYS A 301 24.98 -30.09 0.82
CA LYS A 301 24.78 -31.26 -0.05
C LYS A 301 24.12 -30.92 -1.39
N LEU A 302 23.48 -29.76 -1.48
CA LEU A 302 22.78 -29.30 -2.68
C LEU A 302 23.69 -28.45 -3.57
N ASN A 303 23.74 -28.76 -4.87
CA ASN A 303 24.27 -27.83 -5.86
C ASN A 303 23.19 -26.83 -6.27
N LEU A 304 23.06 -25.72 -5.54
CA LEU A 304 22.08 -24.66 -5.85
C LEU A 304 22.30 -23.99 -7.21
N ARG A 305 23.45 -24.21 -7.86
CA ARG A 305 23.76 -23.70 -9.21
C ARG A 305 23.58 -24.76 -10.30
N GLU A 306 22.98 -25.91 -10.01
CA GLU A 306 22.69 -26.92 -11.03
C GLU A 306 21.70 -26.35 -12.07
N GLY A 307 22.10 -26.35 -13.34
CA GLY A 307 21.37 -25.70 -14.45
C GLY A 307 21.95 -24.36 -14.93
N GLU A 308 23.03 -23.87 -14.31
CA GLU A 308 23.66 -22.60 -14.72
C GLU A 308 23.98 -22.53 -16.22
N GLY A 309 23.73 -21.37 -16.83
CA GLY A 309 24.02 -21.12 -18.24
C GLY A 309 22.98 -21.70 -19.20
N ARG A 310 21.87 -22.27 -18.70
CA ARG A 310 20.80 -22.87 -19.51
C ARG A 310 19.49 -22.08 -19.50
N GLY A 311 19.53 -20.84 -19.03
CA GLY A 311 18.36 -19.95 -18.99
C GLY A 311 17.78 -19.69 -20.38
N ARG A 312 16.49 -19.36 -20.42
CA ARG A 312 15.68 -19.20 -21.64
C ARG A 312 14.81 -17.97 -21.54
N ILE A 313 14.53 -17.38 -22.70
CA ILE A 313 13.55 -16.31 -22.84
C ILE A 313 12.49 -16.80 -23.83
N TYR A 314 11.27 -16.98 -23.33
CA TYR A 314 10.11 -17.35 -24.14
C TYR A 314 9.42 -16.08 -24.61
N ARG A 315 9.12 -16.02 -25.91
CA ARG A 315 8.29 -14.97 -26.52
C ARG A 315 6.94 -15.57 -26.86
N ILE A 316 5.91 -15.19 -26.12
CA ILE A 316 4.55 -15.73 -26.23
C ILE A 316 3.69 -14.76 -27.04
N VAL A 317 3.14 -15.27 -28.14
CA VAL A 317 2.21 -14.55 -29.01
C VAL A 317 0.90 -15.33 -29.12
N HIS A 318 -0.21 -14.61 -29.07
CA HIS A 318 -1.50 -15.22 -29.39
C HIS A 318 -1.60 -15.49 -30.89
N ARG A 319 -2.19 -16.61 -31.30
CA ARG A 319 -2.28 -17.01 -32.72
C ARG A 319 -3.04 -16.00 -33.59
N SER A 320 -3.97 -15.25 -33.00
CA SER A 320 -4.71 -14.18 -33.70
C SER A 320 -4.01 -12.81 -33.63
N GLY A 321 -2.96 -12.67 -32.83
CA GLY A 321 -2.28 -11.40 -32.61
C GLY A 321 -1.20 -11.16 -33.66
N GLN A 322 -1.23 -10.00 -34.30
CA GLN A 322 -0.17 -9.56 -35.19
C GLN A 322 0.84 -8.70 -34.40
N PRO A 323 2.10 -9.14 -34.25
CA PRO A 323 3.09 -8.37 -33.51
C PRO A 323 3.37 -7.00 -34.13
N PHE A 324 3.60 -5.99 -33.29
CA PHE A 324 4.00 -4.66 -33.75
C PHE A 324 5.43 -4.67 -34.32
N PRO A 325 5.76 -3.72 -35.21
CA PRO A 325 7.11 -3.56 -35.73
C PRO A 325 8.14 -3.30 -34.63
N ARG A 326 9.41 -3.61 -34.91
CA ARG A 326 10.52 -3.28 -34.01
C ARG A 326 10.55 -1.76 -33.74
N PRO A 327 10.61 -1.33 -32.47
CA PRO A 327 10.60 0.09 -32.14
C PRO A 327 11.88 0.78 -32.58
N ARG A 328 11.75 2.03 -33.04
CA ARG A 328 12.85 2.95 -33.37
C ARG A 328 12.67 4.31 -32.67
N LEU A 329 12.26 4.28 -31.40
CA LEU A 329 11.91 5.50 -30.66
C LEU A 329 13.13 6.34 -30.24
N LYS A 330 14.32 5.75 -30.13
CA LYS A 330 15.57 6.48 -29.84
C LYS A 330 15.80 7.59 -30.88
N ASP A 331 15.64 7.25 -32.15
CA ASP A 331 15.94 8.13 -33.29
C ASP A 331 14.70 8.90 -33.79
N ALA A 332 13.52 8.63 -33.22
CA ALA A 332 12.28 9.29 -33.61
C ALA A 332 12.33 10.78 -33.24
N SER A 333 11.74 11.64 -34.08
CA SER A 333 11.52 13.06 -33.78
C SER A 333 10.52 13.25 -32.62
N SER A 334 10.56 14.40 -31.94
CA SER A 334 9.58 14.70 -30.87
C SER A 334 8.14 14.62 -31.38
N ALA A 335 7.88 15.04 -32.62
CA ALA A 335 6.55 14.92 -33.24
C ALA A 335 6.10 13.46 -33.44
N GLU A 336 7.02 12.55 -33.77
CA GLU A 336 6.74 11.11 -33.83
C GLU A 336 6.48 10.53 -32.43
N LEU A 337 7.23 10.98 -31.42
CA LEU A 337 6.99 10.57 -30.04
C LEU A 337 5.60 11.00 -29.54
N VAL A 338 5.14 12.22 -29.87
CA VAL A 338 3.77 12.66 -29.55
C VAL A 338 2.73 11.70 -30.14
N ARG A 339 2.92 11.25 -31.40
CA ARG A 339 2.02 10.26 -32.01
C ARG A 339 2.06 8.90 -31.28
N ALA A 340 3.23 8.49 -30.81
CA ALA A 340 3.40 7.24 -30.07
C ALA A 340 2.70 7.24 -28.70
N LEU A 341 2.36 8.41 -28.12
CA LEU A 341 1.53 8.49 -26.91
C LEU A 341 0.11 7.94 -27.10
N ALA A 342 -0.36 7.78 -28.35
CA ALA A 342 -1.65 7.17 -28.67
C ALA A 342 -1.56 5.70 -29.09
N HIS A 343 -0.38 5.08 -29.02
CA HIS A 343 -0.18 3.69 -29.45
C HIS A 343 -0.93 2.70 -28.54
N PRO A 344 -1.52 1.60 -29.06
CA PRO A 344 -2.27 0.63 -28.25
C PRO A 344 -1.42 -0.09 -27.19
N ASN A 345 -0.16 -0.40 -27.51
CA ASN A 345 0.78 -1.00 -26.55
C ASN A 345 1.36 0.08 -25.59
N PHE A 346 1.20 -0.14 -24.28
CA PHE A 346 1.67 0.76 -23.23
C PHE A 346 3.17 1.02 -23.27
N TRP A 347 3.98 0.03 -23.65
CA TRP A 347 5.43 0.18 -23.77
C TRP A 347 5.79 1.37 -24.67
N TRP A 348 5.07 1.56 -25.78
CA TRP A 348 5.32 2.67 -26.70
C TRP A 348 4.97 4.01 -26.06
N ARG A 349 3.82 4.08 -25.37
CA ARG A 349 3.35 5.31 -24.74
C ARG A 349 4.27 5.77 -23.62
N ILE A 350 4.61 4.88 -22.69
CA ILE A 350 5.48 5.22 -21.56
C ILE A 350 6.91 5.52 -22.01
N THR A 351 7.43 4.79 -23.02
CA THR A 351 8.75 5.09 -23.59
C THR A 351 8.76 6.46 -24.28
N ALA A 352 7.74 6.77 -25.08
CA ALA A 352 7.64 8.05 -25.76
C ALA A 352 7.48 9.22 -24.78
N GLN A 353 6.67 9.05 -23.73
CA GLN A 353 6.53 10.03 -22.65
C GLN A 353 7.88 10.29 -21.96
N ARG A 354 8.58 9.25 -21.51
CA ARG A 354 9.91 9.38 -20.89
C ARG A 354 10.87 10.15 -21.79
N LEU A 355 10.95 9.78 -23.07
CA LEU A 355 11.82 10.45 -24.03
C LEU A 355 11.43 11.92 -24.28
N LEU A 356 10.14 12.25 -24.32
CA LEU A 356 9.68 13.64 -24.46
C LEU A 356 10.02 14.48 -23.21
N VAL A 357 9.84 13.91 -22.02
CA VAL A 357 10.19 14.55 -20.74
C VAL A 357 11.70 14.76 -20.62
N ASP A 358 12.50 13.80 -21.07
CA ASP A 358 13.96 13.91 -21.10
C ASP A 358 14.43 14.98 -22.09
N ARG A 359 13.84 15.03 -23.30
CA ARG A 359 14.22 15.98 -24.36
C ARG A 359 13.78 17.42 -24.10
N ARG A 360 12.64 17.62 -23.43
CA ARG A 360 12.04 18.94 -23.15
C ARG A 360 11.90 19.84 -24.37
N ASP A 361 11.62 19.25 -25.53
CA ASP A 361 11.41 19.99 -26.78
C ASP A 361 10.09 20.78 -26.71
N GLU A 362 10.18 22.10 -26.57
CA GLU A 362 9.00 22.95 -26.41
C GLU A 362 8.17 23.07 -27.68
N SER A 363 8.73 22.74 -28.86
CA SER A 363 8.03 22.86 -30.15
C SER A 363 6.78 21.97 -30.23
N VAL A 364 6.73 20.88 -29.43
CA VAL A 364 5.61 19.94 -29.41
C VAL A 364 4.54 20.24 -28.37
N VAL A 365 4.72 21.25 -27.51
CA VAL A 365 3.74 21.62 -26.47
C VAL A 365 2.34 21.87 -27.05
N PRO A 366 2.16 22.62 -28.17
CA PRO A 366 0.84 22.79 -28.77
C PRO A 366 0.19 21.46 -29.19
N ALA A 367 0.98 20.52 -29.74
CA ALA A 367 0.48 19.21 -30.14
C ALA A 367 0.11 18.33 -28.94
N LEU A 368 0.86 18.41 -27.85
CA LEU A 368 0.54 17.74 -26.59
C LEU A 368 -0.75 18.28 -25.96
N ILE A 369 -0.95 19.60 -25.97
CA ILE A 369 -2.19 20.23 -25.51
C ILE A 369 -3.39 19.74 -26.35
N GLU A 370 -3.23 19.71 -27.67
CA GLU A 370 -4.28 19.21 -28.56
C GLU A 370 -4.60 17.73 -28.30
N LEU A 371 -3.57 16.90 -28.10
CA LEU A 371 -3.72 15.48 -27.77
C LEU A 371 -4.45 15.31 -26.42
N ALA A 372 -4.06 16.06 -25.38
CA ALA A 372 -4.69 16.04 -24.06
C ALA A 372 -6.18 16.43 -24.12
N ARG A 373 -6.58 17.29 -25.06
CA ARG A 373 -7.95 17.79 -25.20
C ARG A 373 -8.84 16.93 -26.08
N ARG A 374 -8.30 16.39 -27.17
CA ARG A 374 -9.11 15.86 -28.29
C ARG A 374 -8.76 14.45 -28.73
N ALA A 375 -7.73 13.81 -28.17
CA ALA A 375 -7.41 12.43 -28.58
C ALA A 375 -8.60 11.50 -28.29
N PRO A 376 -8.97 10.59 -29.22
CA PRO A 376 -10.10 9.68 -28.98
C PRO A 376 -9.90 8.77 -27.77
N GLY A 377 -8.71 8.19 -27.61
CA GLY A 377 -8.37 7.29 -26.50
C GLY A 377 -8.04 8.04 -25.21
N ALA A 378 -8.60 7.58 -24.09
CA ALA A 378 -8.34 8.16 -22.77
C ALA A 378 -6.86 7.99 -22.37
N GLU A 379 -6.23 6.88 -22.73
CA GLU A 379 -4.81 6.61 -22.49
C GLU A 379 -3.92 7.69 -23.14
N ALA A 380 -4.23 8.08 -24.39
CA ALA A 380 -3.48 9.12 -25.09
C ALA A 380 -3.61 10.48 -24.37
N ARG A 381 -4.83 10.82 -23.90
CA ARG A 381 -5.08 12.05 -23.16
C ARG A 381 -4.30 12.10 -21.85
N ILE A 382 -4.31 11.02 -21.06
CA ILE A 382 -3.56 10.98 -19.79
C ILE A 382 -2.05 11.03 -20.02
N HIS A 383 -1.51 10.32 -21.02
CA HIS A 383 -0.09 10.40 -21.34
C HIS A 383 0.32 11.80 -21.79
N ALA A 384 -0.52 12.50 -22.57
CA ALA A 384 -0.28 13.89 -22.94
C ALA A 384 -0.25 14.82 -21.70
N LEU A 385 -1.21 14.67 -20.78
CA LEU A 385 -1.28 15.44 -19.54
C LEU A 385 -0.04 15.25 -18.66
N TRP A 386 0.38 14.00 -18.45
CA TRP A 386 1.58 13.71 -17.66
C TRP A 386 2.88 14.07 -18.37
N THR A 387 2.92 14.04 -19.71
CA THR A 387 4.06 14.56 -20.47
C THR A 387 4.18 16.08 -20.29
N LEU A 388 3.07 16.81 -20.38
CA LEU A 388 3.03 18.25 -20.10
C LEU A 388 3.48 18.57 -18.66
N ASP A 389 3.04 17.79 -17.66
CA ASP A 389 3.52 17.93 -16.27
C ASP A 389 5.02 17.68 -16.16
N GLY A 390 5.52 16.59 -16.74
CA GLY A 390 6.94 16.23 -16.71
C GLY A 390 7.84 17.28 -17.38
N MET A 391 7.34 17.96 -18.41
CA MET A 391 8.01 19.09 -19.07
C MET A 391 7.84 20.43 -18.33
N GLY A 392 7.02 20.50 -17.27
CA GLY A 392 6.68 21.74 -16.58
C GLY A 392 5.89 22.71 -17.47
N ARG A 393 5.02 22.20 -18.34
CA ARG A 393 4.21 22.94 -19.32
C ARG A 393 2.71 22.64 -19.20
N LEU A 394 2.26 21.98 -18.14
CA LEU A 394 0.84 21.76 -17.87
C LEU A 394 0.15 23.06 -17.42
N ALA A 395 -0.62 23.65 -18.33
CA ALA A 395 -1.36 24.88 -18.05
C ALA A 395 -2.65 24.59 -17.25
N PRO A 396 -3.03 25.46 -16.28
CA PRO A 396 -4.26 25.30 -15.49
C PRO A 396 -5.53 25.14 -16.33
N GLU A 397 -5.61 25.79 -17.49
CA GLU A 397 -6.77 25.75 -18.38
C GLU A 397 -6.94 24.37 -19.04
N VAL A 398 -5.83 23.71 -19.38
CA VAL A 398 -5.84 22.34 -19.91
C VAL A 398 -6.33 21.39 -18.82
N LEU A 399 -5.80 21.54 -17.61
CA LEU A 399 -6.17 20.72 -16.47
C LEU A 399 -7.65 20.90 -16.07
N LEU A 400 -8.13 22.14 -16.06
CA LEU A 400 -9.53 22.47 -15.78
C LEU A 400 -10.49 21.84 -16.79
N GLN A 401 -10.10 21.79 -18.07
CA GLN A 401 -10.86 21.08 -19.10
C GLN A 401 -10.88 19.57 -18.84
N SER A 402 -9.73 18.98 -18.47
CA SER A 402 -9.62 17.54 -18.18
C SER A 402 -10.41 17.09 -16.95
N LEU A 403 -10.66 17.97 -15.97
CA LEU A 403 -11.59 17.71 -14.85
C LEU A 403 -13.06 17.58 -15.28
N SER A 404 -13.37 17.88 -16.55
CA SER A 404 -14.71 17.72 -17.15
C SER A 404 -14.70 16.74 -18.31
N ASP A 405 -13.64 15.93 -18.45
CA ASP A 405 -13.52 14.94 -19.53
C ASP A 405 -14.60 13.85 -19.41
N PRO A 406 -15.18 13.37 -20.53
CA PRO A 406 -16.16 12.29 -20.49
C PRO A 406 -15.61 10.98 -19.91
N SER A 407 -14.31 10.72 -20.05
CA SER A 407 -13.68 9.53 -19.50
C SER A 407 -13.37 9.69 -18.00
N PRO A 408 -13.84 8.77 -17.14
CA PRO A 408 -13.48 8.78 -15.73
C PRO A 408 -11.97 8.63 -15.51
N LEU A 409 -11.27 7.89 -16.38
CA LEU A 409 -9.82 7.73 -16.31
C LEU A 409 -9.10 9.10 -16.41
N VAL A 410 -9.54 9.95 -17.35
CA VAL A 410 -8.93 11.28 -17.52
C VAL A 410 -9.25 12.17 -16.33
N ARG A 411 -10.49 12.13 -15.81
CA ARG A 411 -10.87 12.90 -14.60
C ARG A 411 -10.06 12.47 -13.38
N GLU A 412 -9.88 11.15 -13.16
CA GLU A 412 -9.05 10.60 -12.08
C GLU A 412 -7.61 11.15 -12.14
N HIS A 413 -6.96 11.10 -13.30
CA HIS A 413 -5.61 11.65 -13.47
C HIS A 413 -5.55 13.17 -13.39
N ALA A 414 -6.57 13.88 -13.88
CA ALA A 414 -6.66 15.33 -13.74
C ALA A 414 -6.76 15.76 -12.27
N ILE A 415 -7.49 15.00 -11.45
CA ILE A 415 -7.53 15.23 -10.00
C ILE A 415 -6.15 15.02 -9.37
N ARG A 416 -5.42 13.95 -9.73
CA ARG A 416 -4.03 13.72 -9.26
C ARG A 416 -3.08 14.85 -9.65
N LEU A 417 -3.21 15.38 -10.86
CA LEU A 417 -2.41 16.49 -11.35
C LEU A 417 -2.77 17.82 -10.68
N ALA A 418 -4.00 17.98 -10.20
CA ALA A 418 -4.42 19.18 -9.46
C ALA A 418 -3.63 19.39 -8.16
N ASP A 419 -3.04 18.34 -7.58
CA ASP A 419 -2.13 18.46 -6.43
C ASP A 419 -0.87 19.28 -6.72
N ARG A 420 -0.53 19.45 -8.01
CA ARG A 420 0.66 20.14 -8.50
C ARG A 420 0.39 21.57 -8.97
N VAL A 421 -0.89 21.96 -9.08
CA VAL A 421 -1.31 23.24 -9.65
C VAL A 421 -2.15 24.00 -8.64
N ASP A 422 -1.60 25.10 -8.12
CA ASP A 422 -2.34 26.01 -7.26
C ASP A 422 -3.19 26.98 -8.12
N SER A 423 -4.51 26.74 -8.15
CA SER A 423 -5.44 27.54 -8.96
C SER A 423 -6.85 27.54 -8.34
N GLU A 424 -7.41 28.73 -8.10
CA GLU A 424 -8.75 28.90 -7.54
C GLU A 424 -9.86 28.27 -8.42
N PRO A 425 -9.87 28.44 -9.75
CA PRO A 425 -10.79 27.72 -10.63
C PRO A 425 -10.74 26.19 -10.47
N ILE A 426 -9.54 25.63 -10.31
CA ILE A 426 -9.35 24.19 -10.13
C ILE A 426 -9.89 23.75 -8.77
N ARG A 427 -9.57 24.48 -7.68
CA ARG A 427 -10.14 24.21 -6.35
C ARG A 427 -11.65 24.20 -6.36
N LYS A 428 -12.26 25.25 -6.94
CA LYS A 428 -13.72 25.36 -7.06
C LYS A 428 -14.31 24.19 -7.85
N ARG A 429 -13.64 23.75 -8.92
CA ARG A 429 -14.06 22.59 -9.70
C ARG A 429 -14.02 21.31 -8.86
N LEU A 430 -12.92 21.04 -8.15
CA LEU A 430 -12.77 19.86 -7.29
C LEU A 430 -13.85 19.80 -6.20
N LEU A 431 -14.12 20.92 -5.52
CA LEU A 431 -15.17 21.01 -4.49
C LEU A 431 -16.57 20.67 -5.04
N GLY A 432 -16.82 20.89 -6.34
CA GLY A 432 -18.07 20.58 -7.01
C GLY A 432 -18.12 19.22 -7.71
N MET A 433 -17.16 18.31 -7.45
CA MET A 433 -17.08 16.99 -8.08
C MET A 433 -17.50 15.84 -7.14
N SER A 434 -18.00 16.11 -5.94
CA SER A 434 -18.44 15.08 -4.98
C SER A 434 -19.60 14.20 -5.47
N ASP A 435 -20.26 14.61 -6.56
CA ASP A 435 -21.33 13.88 -7.24
C ASP A 435 -20.88 13.11 -8.49
N ASP A 436 -19.58 13.02 -8.77
CA ASP A 436 -19.08 12.27 -9.93
C ASP A 436 -19.66 10.83 -9.93
N PRO A 437 -20.12 10.32 -11.10
CA PRO A 437 -20.74 8.99 -11.15
C PRO A 437 -19.73 7.85 -10.98
N ASP A 438 -18.42 8.09 -11.17
CA ASP A 438 -17.40 7.05 -11.11
C ASP A 438 -16.75 6.96 -9.73
N THR A 439 -16.80 5.76 -9.14
CA THR A 439 -16.26 5.48 -7.81
C THR A 439 -14.76 5.76 -7.71
N ARG A 440 -13.96 5.48 -8.74
CA ARG A 440 -12.51 5.73 -8.67
C ARG A 440 -12.20 7.23 -8.73
N VAL A 441 -12.98 7.98 -9.51
CA VAL A 441 -12.88 9.45 -9.52
C VAL A 441 -13.19 10.01 -8.14
N LEU A 442 -14.28 9.56 -7.49
CA LEU A 442 -14.63 9.98 -6.13
C LEU A 442 -13.56 9.59 -5.10
N PHE A 443 -12.97 8.41 -5.23
CA PHE A 443 -11.92 7.94 -4.34
C PHE A 443 -10.66 8.82 -4.42
N GLN A 444 -10.20 9.11 -5.63
CA GLN A 444 -9.08 10.01 -5.86
C GLN A 444 -9.41 11.45 -5.44
N LEU A 445 -10.66 11.89 -5.66
CA LEU A 445 -11.15 13.18 -5.19
C LEU A 445 -11.05 13.28 -3.66
N ALA A 446 -11.47 12.24 -2.92
CA ALA A 446 -11.37 12.22 -1.46
C ALA A 446 -9.92 12.38 -0.97
N CYS A 447 -8.97 11.69 -1.62
CA CYS A 447 -7.54 11.83 -1.30
C CYS A 447 -7.05 13.28 -1.49
N THR A 448 -7.47 13.90 -2.59
CA THR A 448 -7.04 15.23 -3.04
C THR A 448 -7.67 16.36 -2.21
N LEU A 449 -8.97 16.30 -1.98
CA LEU A 449 -9.74 17.32 -1.23
C LEU A 449 -9.21 17.54 0.18
N GLY A 450 -8.62 16.52 0.80
CA GLY A 450 -8.01 16.67 2.12
C GLY A 450 -6.81 17.65 2.17
N ARG A 451 -6.30 18.13 1.02
CA ARG A 451 -5.25 19.17 0.96
C ARG A 451 -5.84 20.58 1.08
N LEU A 452 -7.14 20.73 0.83
CA LEU A 452 -7.83 22.00 0.93
C LEU A 452 -8.20 22.29 2.38
N PRO A 453 -8.37 23.57 2.76
CA PRO A 453 -8.82 23.95 4.10
C PRO A 453 -10.09 23.20 4.52
N ALA A 454 -10.12 22.74 5.77
CA ALA A 454 -11.21 21.94 6.32
C ALA A 454 -12.57 22.65 6.26
N GLU A 455 -12.60 23.98 6.29
CA GLU A 455 -13.80 24.80 6.15
C GLU A 455 -14.47 24.60 4.79
N GLN A 456 -13.68 24.31 3.75
CA GLN A 456 -14.16 24.14 2.38
C GLN A 456 -14.36 22.66 2.02
N SER A 457 -13.43 21.79 2.42
CA SER A 457 -13.42 20.38 1.99
C SER A 457 -14.32 19.46 2.80
N PHE A 458 -14.74 19.87 4.00
CA PHE A 458 -15.53 19.01 4.89
C PHE A 458 -16.83 18.52 4.26
N GLU A 459 -17.67 19.41 3.73
CA GLU A 459 -18.98 19.01 3.18
C GLU A 459 -18.84 18.07 1.96
N PRO A 460 -18.00 18.37 0.94
CA PRO A 460 -17.76 17.43 -0.16
C PRO A 460 -17.20 16.08 0.32
N LEU A 461 -16.26 16.08 1.27
CA LEU A 461 -15.69 14.85 1.82
C LEU A 461 -16.72 14.04 2.62
N TRP A 462 -17.59 14.72 3.38
CA TRP A 462 -18.68 14.09 4.11
C TRP A 462 -19.69 13.45 3.16
N HIS A 463 -20.06 14.16 2.09
CA HIS A 463 -20.92 13.62 1.04
C HIS A 463 -20.34 12.34 0.42
N ILE A 464 -19.05 12.33 0.09
CA ILE A 464 -18.35 11.14 -0.43
C ILE A 464 -18.35 10.01 0.61
N ALA A 465 -18.02 10.30 1.87
CA ALA A 465 -18.01 9.31 2.95
C ALA A 465 -19.39 8.68 3.15
N HIS A 466 -20.46 9.49 3.14
CA HIS A 466 -21.81 9.00 3.34
C HIS A 466 -22.24 7.99 2.26
N ARG A 467 -21.84 8.21 0.99
CA ARG A 467 -22.14 7.33 -0.15
C ARG A 467 -21.31 6.04 -0.17
N HIS A 468 -20.08 6.08 0.34
CA HIS A 468 -19.11 4.99 0.22
C HIS A 468 -18.63 4.44 1.57
N ILE A 469 -19.43 4.64 2.64
CA ILE A 469 -19.05 4.28 4.00
C ILE A 469 -18.72 2.80 4.17
N ASP A 470 -19.30 1.94 3.33
CA ASP A 470 -19.08 0.49 3.36
C ASP A 470 -17.72 0.05 2.80
N ASP A 471 -17.00 0.94 2.10
CA ASP A 471 -15.64 0.70 1.63
C ASP A 471 -14.63 1.30 2.62
N PRO A 472 -13.83 0.48 3.34
CA PRO A 472 -12.85 0.95 4.30
C PRO A 472 -11.81 1.89 3.70
N TRP A 473 -11.51 1.78 2.40
CA TRP A 473 -10.56 2.66 1.75
C TRP A 473 -11.11 4.08 1.63
N PHE A 474 -12.40 4.25 1.35
CA PHE A 474 -13.03 5.58 1.35
C PHE A 474 -13.00 6.21 2.74
N GLN A 475 -13.24 5.42 3.79
CA GLN A 475 -13.09 5.88 5.17
C GLN A 475 -11.65 6.38 5.41
N ILE A 476 -10.66 5.62 4.95
CA ILE A 476 -9.25 5.98 5.13
C ILE A 476 -8.94 7.27 4.36
N ALA A 477 -9.31 7.35 3.09
CA ALA A 477 -9.07 8.49 2.22
C ALA A 477 -9.69 9.77 2.78
N VAL A 478 -10.95 9.74 3.23
CA VAL A 478 -11.62 10.91 3.81
C VAL A 478 -10.97 11.34 5.12
N LEU A 479 -10.72 10.38 6.03
CA LEU A 479 -10.14 10.68 7.34
C LEU A 479 -8.66 11.00 7.30
N SER A 480 -7.99 10.86 6.16
CA SER A 480 -6.64 11.42 5.97
C SER A 480 -6.63 12.96 6.00
N SER A 481 -7.79 13.62 5.91
CA SER A 481 -7.98 15.06 6.14
C SER A 481 -8.29 15.41 7.60
N ALA A 482 -8.55 14.41 8.45
CA ALA A 482 -9.15 14.61 9.76
C ALA A 482 -8.15 14.94 10.89
N ALA A 483 -6.88 15.18 10.54
CA ALA A 483 -5.78 15.27 11.51
C ALA A 483 -6.04 16.35 12.57
N GLU A 484 -6.47 17.56 12.20
CA GLU A 484 -6.67 18.69 13.12
C GLU A 484 -8.15 18.97 13.48
N ASN A 485 -9.09 18.20 12.95
CA ASN A 485 -10.53 18.47 13.07
C ASN A 485 -11.37 17.19 13.34
N ALA A 486 -10.77 16.17 13.96
CA ALA A 486 -11.45 14.92 14.29
C ALA A 486 -12.75 15.13 15.11
N THR A 487 -12.78 16.08 16.05
CA THR A 487 -14.00 16.38 16.83
C THR A 487 -15.12 17.01 15.99
N ARG A 488 -14.78 17.78 14.94
CA ARG A 488 -15.77 18.28 13.96
C ARG A 488 -16.40 17.12 13.19
N TRP A 489 -15.58 16.18 12.71
CA TRP A 489 -16.05 14.94 12.08
C TRP A 489 -16.95 14.15 13.02
N PHE A 490 -16.49 13.93 14.26
CA PHE A 490 -17.25 13.18 15.26
C PHE A 490 -18.63 13.80 15.52
N ARG A 491 -18.68 15.12 15.71
CA ARG A 491 -19.93 15.86 15.93
C ARG A 491 -20.85 15.75 14.73
N ALA A 492 -20.35 15.95 13.52
CA ALA A 492 -21.19 15.89 12.32
C ALA A 492 -21.81 14.51 12.12
N VAL A 493 -21.01 13.44 12.30
CA VAL A 493 -21.48 12.06 12.20
C VAL A 493 -22.57 11.75 13.21
N LEU A 494 -22.43 12.20 14.47
CA LEU A 494 -23.42 11.93 15.51
C LEU A 494 -24.66 12.81 15.44
N LEU A 495 -24.59 13.98 14.80
CA LEU A 495 -25.74 14.86 14.59
C LEU A 495 -26.54 14.48 13.33
N ASP A 496 -25.96 13.66 12.45
CA ASP A 496 -26.66 13.11 11.29
C ASP A 496 -27.52 11.90 11.71
N ARG A 497 -28.84 12.15 11.78
CA ARG A 497 -29.82 11.10 12.13
C ARG A 497 -29.81 9.94 11.15
N GLU A 498 -29.67 10.20 9.84
CA GLU A 498 -29.65 9.14 8.84
C GLU A 498 -28.46 8.21 9.08
N PHE A 499 -27.31 8.77 9.46
CA PHE A 499 -26.12 7.99 9.82
C PHE A 499 -26.36 7.15 11.09
N THR A 500 -26.86 7.77 12.16
CA THR A 500 -27.02 7.10 13.46
C THR A 500 -28.16 6.08 13.51
N GLU A 501 -29.24 6.29 12.74
CA GLU A 501 -30.38 5.38 12.68
C GLU A 501 -30.11 4.15 11.78
N ARG A 502 -29.28 4.30 10.73
CA ARG A 502 -28.92 3.20 9.81
C ARG A 502 -27.65 2.48 10.25
N GLU A 503 -27.69 1.92 11.44
CA GLU A 503 -26.52 1.29 12.02
C GLU A 503 -25.95 0.11 11.21
N SER A 504 -24.63 0.09 11.03
CA SER A 504 -23.89 -1.01 10.41
C SER A 504 -22.47 -1.12 10.99
N LYS A 505 -21.83 -2.27 10.78
CA LYS A 505 -20.42 -2.47 11.17
C LYS A 505 -19.48 -1.42 10.53
N PRO A 506 -19.54 -1.13 9.21
CA PRO A 506 -18.72 -0.06 8.63
C PRO A 506 -18.94 1.33 9.26
N ARG A 507 -20.17 1.68 9.65
CA ARG A 507 -20.45 2.94 10.33
C ARG A 507 -19.85 3.01 11.74
N GLN A 508 -19.90 1.91 12.49
CA GLN A 508 -19.23 1.80 13.78
C GLN A 508 -17.70 1.94 13.62
N GLU A 509 -17.11 1.28 12.61
CA GLU A 509 -15.69 1.40 12.29
C GLU A 509 -15.30 2.83 11.93
N PHE A 510 -16.15 3.56 11.21
CA PHE A 510 -15.90 4.96 10.88
C PHE A 510 -15.84 5.86 12.13
N ILE A 511 -16.79 5.68 13.06
CA ILE A 511 -16.81 6.39 14.35
C ILE A 511 -15.57 6.02 15.18
N GLU A 512 -15.24 4.73 15.23
CA GLU A 512 -14.06 4.20 15.93
C GLU A 512 -12.76 4.84 15.39
N ARG A 513 -12.61 4.96 14.06
CA ARG A 513 -11.46 5.63 13.43
C ARG A 513 -11.37 7.11 13.77
N ILE A 514 -12.49 7.85 13.75
CA ILE A 514 -12.51 9.27 14.13
C ILE A 514 -12.06 9.45 15.58
N ALA A 515 -12.62 8.63 16.49
CA ALA A 515 -12.26 8.66 17.89
C ALA A 515 -10.80 8.25 18.12
N ALA A 516 -10.27 7.29 17.35
CA ALA A 516 -8.87 6.91 17.40
C ALA A 516 -7.92 8.02 16.95
N ILE A 517 -8.30 8.83 15.96
CA ILE A 517 -7.53 10.01 15.57
C ILE A 517 -7.45 11.00 16.75
N ALA A 518 -8.60 11.34 17.36
CA ALA A 518 -8.62 12.25 18.52
C ALA A 518 -7.83 11.70 19.72
N GLY A 519 -7.94 10.39 20.00
CA GLY A 519 -7.19 9.73 21.06
C GLY A 519 -5.68 9.76 20.82
N ALA A 520 -5.23 9.52 19.58
CA ALA A 520 -3.81 9.51 19.21
C ALA A 520 -3.15 10.89 19.24
N ARG A 521 -3.93 11.97 19.16
CA ARG A 521 -3.43 13.34 19.33
C ARG A 521 -3.18 13.72 20.79
N GLN A 522 -3.75 12.96 21.72
CA GLN A 522 -3.58 13.16 23.16
C GLN A 522 -3.94 14.55 23.68
N ARG A 523 -4.88 15.24 23.01
CA ARG A 523 -5.41 16.52 23.48
C ARG A 523 -6.57 16.29 24.41
N ASN A 524 -6.40 16.59 25.70
CA ASN A 524 -7.42 16.38 26.73
C ASN A 524 -8.78 17.01 26.38
N VAL A 525 -8.79 18.16 25.71
CA VAL A 525 -10.03 18.84 25.27
C VAL A 525 -10.80 18.00 24.25
N GLU A 526 -10.10 17.38 23.29
CA GLU A 526 -10.73 16.55 22.25
C GLU A 526 -11.28 15.24 22.83
N ILE A 527 -10.51 14.60 23.72
CA ILE A 527 -10.94 13.38 24.43
C ILE A 527 -12.16 13.67 25.32
N ALA A 528 -12.12 14.77 26.08
CA ALA A 528 -13.23 15.18 26.95
C ALA A 528 -14.48 15.54 26.15
N GLU A 529 -14.34 16.18 24.99
CA GLU A 529 -15.47 16.49 24.11
C GLU A 529 -16.18 15.21 23.64
N ILE A 530 -15.43 14.23 23.12
CA ILE A 530 -15.98 12.95 22.67
C ILE A 530 -16.65 12.20 23.83
N LEU A 531 -16.00 12.13 25.00
CA LEU A 531 -16.58 11.49 26.18
C LEU A 531 -17.88 12.17 26.65
N ALA A 532 -17.97 13.51 26.56
CA ALA A 532 -19.20 14.21 26.89
C ALA A 532 -20.37 13.87 25.95
N PHE A 533 -20.12 13.48 24.69
CA PHE A 533 -21.16 12.93 23.82
C PHE A 533 -21.57 11.52 24.26
N VAL A 534 -20.59 10.65 24.54
CA VAL A 534 -20.84 9.28 25.01
C VAL A 534 -21.63 9.27 26.33
N GLU A 535 -21.27 10.12 27.28
CA GLU A 535 -21.95 10.22 28.58
C GLU A 535 -23.39 10.70 28.46
N ARG A 536 -23.66 11.69 27.59
CA ARG A 536 -25.03 12.18 27.35
C ARG A 536 -25.95 11.11 26.77
N ALA A 537 -25.40 10.19 25.99
CA ALA A 537 -26.11 9.07 25.40
C ALA A 537 -25.97 7.76 26.21
N ALA A 538 -25.35 7.78 27.40
CA ALA A 538 -25.15 6.58 28.22
C ALA A 538 -26.46 5.97 28.75
N GLY A 539 -27.57 6.70 28.69
CA GLY A 539 -28.91 6.16 28.95
C GLY A 539 -29.47 5.31 27.80
N GLU A 540 -28.84 5.36 26.62
CA GLU A 540 -29.21 4.62 25.41
C GLU A 540 -28.36 3.35 25.30
N ASN A 541 -28.75 2.41 24.43
CA ASN A 541 -27.95 1.21 24.18
C ASN A 541 -27.57 1.17 22.70
N VAL A 542 -26.87 2.22 22.28
CA VAL A 542 -26.48 2.45 20.89
C VAL A 542 -25.02 2.02 20.70
N PRO A 543 -24.70 1.11 19.75
CA PRO A 543 -23.36 0.53 19.66
C PRO A 543 -22.23 1.50 19.28
N TRP A 544 -22.54 2.70 18.79
CA TRP A 544 -21.54 3.75 18.59
C TRP A 544 -20.87 4.22 19.89
N LEU A 545 -21.48 4.04 21.06
CA LEU A 545 -20.85 4.32 22.37
C LEU A 545 -19.58 3.50 22.56
N ALA A 546 -19.70 2.18 22.34
CA ALA A 546 -18.58 1.26 22.48
C ALA A 546 -17.51 1.51 21.40
N ALA A 547 -17.93 1.81 20.17
CA ALA A 547 -17.02 2.16 19.08
C ALA A 547 -16.19 3.42 19.38
N SER A 548 -16.84 4.46 19.92
CA SER A 548 -16.17 5.71 20.31
C SER A 548 -15.12 5.49 21.40
N LEU A 549 -15.46 4.71 22.43
CA LEU A 549 -14.55 4.39 23.54
C LEU A 549 -13.38 3.51 23.11
N ARG A 550 -13.63 2.48 22.29
CA ARG A 550 -12.56 1.64 21.70
C ARG A 550 -11.60 2.46 20.86
N GLY A 551 -12.16 3.32 20.00
CA GLY A 551 -11.38 4.23 19.16
C GLY A 551 -10.47 5.12 20.01
N LEU A 552 -11.04 5.83 20.99
CA LEU A 552 -10.24 6.64 21.93
C LEU A 552 -9.13 5.81 22.61
N ALA A 553 -9.45 4.61 23.10
CA ALA A 553 -8.48 3.74 23.78
C ALA A 553 -7.33 3.31 22.85
N GLU A 554 -7.65 2.87 21.64
CA GLU A 554 -6.66 2.49 20.63
C GLU A 554 -5.78 3.70 20.26
N GLY A 555 -6.42 4.84 19.99
CA GLY A 555 -5.75 6.10 19.68
C GLY A 555 -4.76 6.50 20.76
N VAL A 556 -5.22 6.57 22.02
CA VAL A 556 -4.37 6.93 23.17
C VAL A 556 -3.18 5.99 23.30
N LYS A 557 -3.40 4.66 23.17
CA LYS A 557 -2.32 3.66 23.22
C LYS A 557 -1.29 3.87 22.09
N ARG A 558 -1.75 4.23 20.89
CA ARG A 558 -0.88 4.46 19.72
C ARG A 558 -0.09 5.77 19.81
N GLY A 559 -0.71 6.85 20.27
CA GLY A 559 -0.07 8.17 20.33
C GLY A 559 0.83 8.39 21.55
N ALA A 560 0.74 7.52 22.56
CA ALA A 560 1.44 7.67 23.83
C ALA A 560 2.90 7.18 23.78
N GLU A 561 3.84 8.09 24.01
CA GLU A 561 5.12 7.69 24.65
C GLU A 561 4.90 7.34 26.13
N GLN A 562 3.96 8.05 26.78
CA GLN A 562 3.53 7.81 28.15
C GLN A 562 2.01 7.94 28.26
N ARG A 563 1.42 7.26 29.25
CA ARG A 563 -0.03 7.36 29.53
C ARG A 563 -0.41 8.82 29.84
N PRO A 564 -1.40 9.41 29.15
CA PRO A 564 -1.83 10.78 29.40
C PRO A 564 -2.69 10.86 30.68
N SER A 565 -2.69 12.02 31.33
CA SER A 565 -3.56 12.32 32.48
C SER A 565 -4.82 13.04 32.02
N LEU A 566 -6.00 12.50 32.38
CA LEU A 566 -7.28 13.14 32.11
C LEU A 566 -7.64 14.13 33.22
N SER A 567 -8.63 15.00 32.97
CA SER A 567 -9.20 15.84 34.03
C SER A 567 -9.99 14.98 35.02
N ALA A 568 -10.08 15.40 36.28
CA ALA A 568 -10.85 14.68 37.30
C ALA A 568 -12.33 14.48 36.92
N ALA A 569 -12.93 15.44 36.21
CA ALA A 569 -14.30 15.34 35.72
C ALA A 569 -14.42 14.26 34.63
N THR A 570 -13.49 14.25 33.67
CA THR A 570 -13.44 13.27 32.58
C THR A 570 -13.18 11.86 33.11
N GLU A 571 -12.27 11.71 34.07
CA GLU A 571 -11.96 10.43 34.70
C GLU A 571 -13.16 9.87 35.48
N LEU A 572 -13.88 10.73 36.21
CA LEU A 572 -15.11 10.34 36.91
C LEU A 572 -16.20 9.88 35.93
N GLY A 573 -16.37 10.60 34.82
CA GLY A 573 -17.32 10.24 33.76
C GLY A 573 -16.99 8.89 33.13
N LEU A 574 -15.72 8.65 32.83
CA LEU A 574 -15.23 7.37 32.32
C LEU A 574 -15.44 6.23 33.33
N LEU A 575 -15.22 6.47 34.62
CA LEU A 575 -15.45 5.47 35.66
C LEU A 575 -16.93 5.08 35.77
N ARG A 576 -17.86 6.02 35.54
CA ARG A 576 -19.30 5.68 35.48
C ARG A 576 -19.63 4.80 34.27
N LEU A 577 -18.94 5.01 33.15
CA LEU A 577 -19.13 4.20 31.94
C LEU A 577 -18.60 2.76 32.10
N VAL A 578 -17.65 2.51 33.01
CA VAL A 578 -17.19 1.14 33.34
C VAL A 578 -18.34 0.29 33.90
N ASP A 579 -19.20 0.88 34.73
CA ASP A 579 -20.38 0.24 35.34
C ASP A 579 -21.62 0.28 34.40
N HIS A 580 -21.44 0.56 33.11
CA HIS A 580 -22.55 0.68 32.16
C HIS A 580 -23.24 -0.68 31.91
N ARG A 581 -24.58 -0.66 31.74
CA ARG A 581 -25.43 -1.87 31.54
C ARG A 581 -25.02 -2.75 30.35
N SER A 582 -24.39 -2.15 29.34
CA SER A 582 -23.84 -2.86 28.18
C SER A 582 -22.39 -3.24 28.46
N ALA A 583 -22.12 -4.54 28.56
CA ALA A 583 -20.78 -5.07 28.82
C ALA A 583 -19.74 -4.59 27.79
N LYS A 584 -20.14 -4.39 26.53
CA LYS A 584 -19.27 -3.85 25.48
C LYS A 584 -18.82 -2.41 25.75
N VAL A 585 -19.72 -1.58 26.28
CA VAL A 585 -19.42 -0.18 26.64
C VAL A 585 -18.53 -0.15 27.89
N GLY A 586 -18.87 -0.93 28.92
CA GLY A 586 -18.05 -1.04 30.13
C GLY A 586 -16.63 -1.52 29.85
N ALA A 587 -16.49 -2.55 29.01
CA ALA A 587 -15.20 -3.05 28.56
C ALA A 587 -14.37 -1.99 27.82
N ALA A 588 -15.00 -1.24 26.89
CA ALA A 588 -14.33 -0.21 26.12
C ALA A 588 -13.95 1.02 26.98
N ALA A 589 -14.79 1.40 27.94
CA ALA A 589 -14.48 2.43 28.93
C ALA A 589 -13.26 2.04 29.78
N LEU A 590 -13.18 0.78 30.20
CA LEU A 590 -12.06 0.26 30.96
C LEU A 590 -10.78 0.17 30.12
N ASP A 591 -10.89 -0.15 28.83
CA ASP A 591 -9.75 -0.10 27.90
C ASP A 591 -9.16 1.30 27.78
N LEU A 592 -10.02 2.32 27.70
CA LEU A 592 -9.58 3.72 27.70
C LEU A 592 -8.96 4.11 29.04
N LEU A 593 -9.59 3.74 30.16
CA LEU A 593 -9.07 4.04 31.50
C LEU A 593 -7.67 3.44 31.69
N SER A 594 -7.47 2.19 31.27
CA SER A 594 -6.19 1.48 31.29
C SER A 594 -5.10 2.14 30.42
N ALA A 595 -5.50 2.87 29.37
CA ALA A 595 -4.58 3.60 28.50
C ALA A 595 -4.13 4.95 29.12
N THR A 596 -4.74 5.40 30.21
CA THR A 596 -4.48 6.69 30.85
C THR A 596 -3.81 6.55 32.23
N LYS A 597 -3.28 7.67 32.76
CA LYS A 597 -2.86 7.78 34.16
C LYS A 597 -4.10 7.96 35.02
N VAL A 598 -4.36 6.96 35.85
CA VAL A 598 -5.47 6.93 36.80
C VAL A 598 -5.08 7.65 38.10
N SER A 599 -5.97 8.51 38.59
CA SER A 599 -5.79 9.31 39.79
C SER A 599 -6.34 8.59 41.03
N ASP A 600 -5.65 8.69 42.16
CA ASP A 600 -6.14 8.16 43.45
C ASP A 600 -7.25 9.05 44.03
N THR A 601 -8.47 8.83 43.56
CA THR A 601 -9.67 9.57 43.98
C THR A 601 -10.62 8.69 44.80
N ALA A 602 -11.47 9.31 45.61
CA ALA A 602 -12.47 8.56 46.39
C ALA A 602 -13.42 7.72 45.52
N PRO A 603 -13.93 8.20 44.37
CA PRO A 603 -14.71 7.38 43.44
C PRO A 603 -13.92 6.16 42.92
N MET A 604 -12.63 6.33 42.60
CA MET A 604 -11.79 5.24 42.11
C MET A 604 -11.56 4.18 43.19
N ARG A 605 -11.20 4.59 44.42
CA ARG A 605 -11.06 3.66 45.56
C ARG A 605 -12.36 2.89 45.84
N ALA A 606 -13.51 3.55 45.71
CA ALA A 606 -14.80 2.90 45.87
C ALA A 606 -15.09 1.88 44.74
N ALA A 607 -14.73 2.20 43.49
CA ALA A 607 -14.88 1.29 42.36
C ALA A 607 -13.96 0.05 42.50
N VAL A 608 -12.70 0.26 42.89
CA VAL A 608 -11.75 -0.81 43.21
C VAL A 608 -12.28 -1.74 44.31
N ALA A 609 -12.82 -1.18 45.40
CA ALA A 609 -13.39 -1.99 46.49
C ALA A 609 -14.59 -2.83 46.02
N ARG A 610 -15.47 -2.28 45.18
CA ARG A 610 -16.58 -3.04 44.57
C ARG A 610 -16.07 -4.16 43.67
N ALA A 611 -15.12 -3.86 42.79
CA ALA A 611 -14.52 -4.84 41.89
C ALA A 611 -13.84 -5.98 42.65
N ALA A 612 -13.12 -5.69 43.74
CA ALA A 612 -12.52 -6.72 44.58
C ALA A 612 -13.59 -7.68 45.15
N GLY A 613 -14.73 -7.13 45.54
CA GLY A 613 -15.88 -7.92 45.97
C GLY A 613 -16.47 -8.81 44.88
N VAL A 614 -16.62 -8.30 43.65
CA VAL A 614 -17.15 -9.08 42.51
C VAL A 614 -16.16 -10.15 42.06
N ALA A 615 -14.88 -9.81 41.93
CA ALA A 615 -13.85 -10.73 41.46
C ALA A 615 -13.70 -11.96 42.37
N ARG A 616 -13.88 -11.79 43.69
CA ARG A 616 -13.79 -12.87 44.70
C ARG A 616 -15.04 -13.73 44.88
N ARG A 617 -16.17 -13.41 44.23
CA ARG A 617 -17.43 -14.18 44.35
C ARG A 617 -17.45 -15.30 43.31
N PRO A 618 -17.30 -16.58 43.72
CA PRO A 618 -17.29 -17.69 42.76
C PRO A 618 -18.60 -17.83 41.98
N GLU A 619 -19.72 -17.40 42.57
CA GLU A 619 -21.06 -17.41 41.99
C GLU A 619 -21.35 -16.27 40.99
N ALA A 620 -20.47 -15.28 40.89
CA ALA A 620 -20.63 -14.21 39.92
C ALA A 620 -20.32 -14.70 38.49
N GLU A 621 -20.99 -14.11 37.50
CA GLU A 621 -20.75 -14.42 36.09
C GLU A 621 -19.27 -14.21 35.73
N ILE A 622 -18.68 -15.14 34.98
CA ILE A 622 -17.26 -15.11 34.59
C ILE A 622 -16.88 -13.77 33.93
N GLU A 623 -17.68 -13.26 32.99
CA GLU A 623 -17.39 -11.97 32.33
C GLU A 623 -17.39 -10.79 33.32
N SER A 624 -18.31 -10.78 34.28
CA SER A 624 -18.36 -9.77 35.33
C SER A 624 -17.11 -9.83 36.23
N ARG A 625 -16.63 -11.04 36.52
CA ARG A 625 -15.39 -11.26 37.28
C ARG A 625 -14.15 -10.82 36.49
N VAL A 626 -14.09 -11.09 35.18
CA VAL A 626 -13.02 -10.64 34.29
C VAL A 626 -12.95 -9.12 34.21
N GLN A 627 -14.09 -8.43 34.06
CA GLN A 627 -14.13 -6.97 34.07
C GLN A 627 -13.67 -6.40 35.42
N ALA A 628 -14.10 -7.02 36.53
CA ALA A 628 -13.65 -6.63 37.85
C ALA A 628 -12.12 -6.77 38.01
N VAL A 629 -11.53 -7.88 37.56
CA VAL A 629 -10.07 -8.09 37.54
C VAL A 629 -9.36 -7.02 36.73
N ARG A 630 -9.87 -6.68 35.53
CA ARG A 630 -9.30 -5.62 34.71
C ARG A 630 -9.36 -4.24 35.40
N LEU A 631 -10.41 -3.95 36.18
CA LEU A 631 -10.50 -2.71 36.95
C LEU A 631 -9.51 -2.70 38.13
N LEU A 632 -9.32 -3.83 38.79
CA LEU A 632 -8.30 -3.97 39.84
C LEU A 632 -6.88 -3.74 39.29
N ALA A 633 -6.62 -4.12 38.05
CA ALA A 633 -5.31 -3.94 37.39
C ALA A 633 -4.93 -2.46 37.17
N VAL A 634 -5.89 -1.54 37.23
CA VAL A 634 -5.65 -0.09 37.10
C VAL A 634 -5.74 0.65 38.43
N ASP A 635 -5.77 -0.05 39.57
CA ASP A 635 -5.76 0.54 40.91
C ASP A 635 -4.48 1.37 41.16
N PRO A 636 -4.59 2.71 41.30
CA PRO A 636 -3.43 3.57 41.48
C PRO A 636 -2.74 3.39 42.86
N THR A 637 -3.45 2.82 43.84
CA THR A 637 -2.95 2.60 45.21
C THR A 637 -2.21 1.28 45.37
N ARG A 638 -2.30 0.37 44.39
CA ARG A 638 -1.79 -1.01 44.45
C ARG A 638 -2.38 -1.86 45.59
N SER A 639 -3.46 -1.41 46.23
CA SER A 639 -4.16 -2.15 47.28
C SER A 639 -4.74 -3.48 46.78
N SER A 640 -4.99 -3.57 45.47
CA SER A 640 -5.61 -4.72 44.81
C SER A 640 -4.69 -5.92 44.57
N ILE A 641 -3.36 -5.79 44.74
CA ILE A 641 -2.38 -6.85 44.45
C ILE A 641 -2.72 -8.16 45.16
N ALA A 642 -2.97 -8.11 46.48
CA ALA A 642 -3.30 -9.30 47.25
C ALA A 642 -4.60 -9.99 46.78
N THR A 643 -5.55 -9.22 46.23
CA THR A 643 -6.76 -9.79 45.61
C THR A 643 -6.39 -10.50 44.31
N LEU A 644 -5.63 -9.85 43.44
CA LEU A 644 -5.20 -10.42 42.15
C LEU A 644 -4.40 -11.71 42.35
N ASP A 645 -3.45 -11.72 43.29
CA ASP A 645 -2.66 -12.92 43.62
C ASP A 645 -3.55 -14.10 44.06
N SER A 646 -4.60 -13.82 44.85
CA SER A 646 -5.52 -14.86 45.30
C SER A 646 -6.35 -15.48 44.17
N LEU A 647 -6.51 -14.78 43.05
CA LEU A 647 -7.30 -15.22 41.90
C LEU A 647 -6.50 -16.07 40.90
N LEU A 648 -5.17 -16.14 41.04
CA LEU A 648 -4.30 -17.05 40.27
C LEU A 648 -4.35 -18.50 40.77
N ALA A 649 -5.19 -18.79 41.77
CA ALA A 649 -5.33 -20.14 42.31
C ALA A 649 -6.00 -21.08 41.29
N LEU A 650 -5.52 -22.33 41.20
CA LEU A 650 -6.00 -23.38 40.28
C LEU A 650 -7.52 -23.63 40.32
N LYS A 651 -8.19 -23.23 41.40
CA LYS A 651 -9.64 -23.38 41.59
C LYS A 651 -10.48 -22.33 40.85
N GLU A 652 -9.86 -21.25 40.36
CA GLU A 652 -10.57 -20.20 39.65
C GLU A 652 -10.74 -20.52 38.15
N PRO A 653 -11.75 -19.99 37.46
CA PRO A 653 -11.88 -20.15 36.02
C PRO A 653 -10.65 -19.59 35.28
N LEU A 654 -10.16 -20.31 34.26
CA LEU A 654 -8.97 -19.94 33.48
C LEU A 654 -9.04 -18.54 32.85
N ARG A 655 -10.24 -18.01 32.56
CA ARG A 655 -10.40 -16.66 32.02
C ARG A 655 -10.26 -15.56 33.07
N VAL A 656 -10.50 -15.89 34.35
CA VAL A 656 -10.39 -14.97 35.50
C VAL A 656 -8.95 -14.94 36.03
N GLN A 657 -8.28 -16.10 36.01
CA GLN A 657 -6.82 -16.19 36.11
C GLN A 657 -6.18 -15.42 34.96
#